data_AF-A0A357QMW7-F1
#
_entry.id   AF-A0A357QMW7-F1
#
_cell.length_a   1.000
_cell.length_b   1.000
_cell.length_c   1.000
_cell.angle_alpha   90.00
_cell.angle_beta   90.00
_cell.angle_gamma   90.00
#
_symmetry.space_group_name_H-M   'P 1'
#
loop_
_entity.id
_entity.type
_entity.pdbx_description
1 polymer ?
#
loop_
_entity_poly.entity_id
_entity_poly.type
_entity_poly.pdbx_seq_one_letter_code
_entity_poly.pdbx_strand_id
1 'polypeptide(L)'
;MRWVKVFNIIIFLFFSFTFCKAQLVADTFNVPQYHIPDIYYTEFAPELPATVNNRLSPFFPPDFYKQNLSNCNQAAGHYYCLTYQFNRLLNRTADSLSCFSPNYTYNFLNGGNGWYGASTFDTWNIVKSQGNPTEAIFDGYKDNWEDEDEIFFEGKYWMNSYDKYYQSMKYRIKDYYSLDVSTDEGLKMLKHYLSDHFEGAENGGVAVFFSGFGYLYGAPFGYVYDSCISYPFDRLCVFNNADNGSNHSMTIAGYYENTEVDFNGDGIITDTLDLNSDGNVNYLDNEKTLWIIVNSYGEFEGKGAFLLRYSQLTKIWDKKVFIPIPDTAYTPKLTFKIRLKHNQRNTIKISAGISSDLKSEIPEKIIDFPIFNYQGGNWPLTGVDTLSVSEELEFGIDITDILDYLDTKGMARIFFRLENAGHRSGELEYCSLMDYSGEEVREYVFTDQPVTVPPAQLFELYLDIPLQTNASEEKLNIVGDNRLIIFKGDSLNHQISFTGGSPPYKFKIVNTAEYEIELTNRDYTYLSTGFTSINNEYITLDWPFPYAGEFFDSVAISTRGTLTFSEKKQLTEEIYPYNFFKEAVYEDITISAYNGYFFTDELKSKYFLTDSSFIVWHRRYTSSFRMVSRIELFKDGRIEIYFMDSLGSYSTNDLARHFGISTYSGQYFSQQIPLELAGDFNTTIFKPKPQSSLFSLSNDGFLEMPNTSYPGKHQLHVMVIDSTGEKAVKRFEVEILDRALDLALYPNPASEQVTISLNSLENNTAEIDIFDISGKLLLSKQNDVIPGKNEYLLDISMLSDGIYLCKIKNSNLSKTLKFAVLTE
;
A
#
# COMPACT_ATOMS: atom_id res chain seq x y z
N MET A 1 -31.41 -14.15 32.40
CA MET A 1 -31.57 -13.72 30.99
C MET A 1 -31.81 -12.21 30.84
N ARG A 2 -33.00 -11.64 31.10
CA ARG A 2 -33.30 -10.23 30.75
C ARG A 2 -32.34 -9.16 31.34
N TRP A 3 -31.73 -9.42 32.50
CA TRP A 3 -30.76 -8.52 33.14
C TRP A 3 -29.33 -8.54 32.55
N VAL A 4 -28.93 -9.59 31.84
CA VAL A 4 -27.57 -9.67 31.25
C VAL A 4 -27.43 -8.71 30.07
N LYS A 5 -28.47 -8.59 29.23
CA LYS A 5 -28.46 -7.69 28.06
C LYS A 5 -28.37 -6.19 28.43
N VAL A 6 -28.75 -5.80 29.65
CA VAL A 6 -28.61 -4.41 30.14
C VAL A 6 -27.17 -4.11 30.59
N PHE A 7 -26.47 -5.10 31.14
CA PHE A 7 -25.13 -4.89 31.72
C PHE A 7 -24.07 -4.56 30.65
N ASN A 8 -24.12 -5.23 29.50
CA ASN A 8 -23.19 -4.98 28.39
C ASN A 8 -23.37 -3.58 27.77
N ILE A 9 -24.59 -3.05 27.75
CA ILE A 9 -24.89 -1.71 27.21
C ILE A 9 -24.34 -0.61 28.13
N ILE A 10 -24.33 -0.82 29.45
CA ILE A 10 -23.82 0.17 30.42
C ILE A 10 -22.29 0.29 30.36
N ILE A 11 -21.58 -0.80 30.03
CA ILE A 11 -20.11 -0.79 29.88
C ILE A 11 -19.68 0.07 28.67
N PHE A 12 -20.47 0.06 27.58
CA PHE A 12 -20.21 0.85 26.37
C PHE A 12 -20.25 2.38 26.57
N LEU A 13 -20.93 2.87 27.62
CA LEU A 13 -21.15 4.31 27.84
C LEU A 13 -20.01 5.03 28.58
N PHE A 14 -18.99 4.32 29.06
CA PHE A 14 -18.05 4.85 30.06
C PHE A 14 -16.66 5.28 29.54
N PHE A 15 -16.37 5.14 28.25
CA PHE A 15 -15.02 5.39 27.68
C PHE A 15 -14.91 6.60 26.73
N SER A 16 -16.02 7.25 26.36
CA SER A 16 -16.05 8.22 25.25
C SER A 16 -16.20 9.68 25.72
N PHE A 17 -15.19 10.27 26.38
CA PHE A 17 -15.18 11.70 26.73
C PHE A 17 -13.78 12.37 26.72
N THR A 18 -13.64 13.38 25.84
CA THR A 18 -12.60 14.46 25.81
C THR A 18 -11.14 14.03 25.57
N PHE A 19 -10.26 14.78 24.88
CA PHE A 19 -10.28 16.18 24.39
C PHE A 19 -9.79 16.31 22.94
N CYS A 20 -10.18 17.38 22.23
CA CYS A 20 -9.60 17.78 20.94
C CYS A 20 -8.75 19.06 21.05
N LYS A 21 -7.69 19.19 20.23
CA LYS A 21 -7.36 20.43 19.47
C LYS A 21 -6.27 20.22 18.41
N ALA A 22 -6.43 20.93 17.29
CA ALA A 22 -5.54 21.01 16.12
C ALA A 22 -4.26 21.85 16.42
N GLN A 23 -3.21 21.97 15.59
CA GLN A 23 -2.81 21.43 14.26
C GLN A 23 -1.25 21.58 14.20
N LEU A 24 -0.43 21.41 13.15
CA LEU A 24 -0.39 21.16 11.69
C LEU A 24 0.95 20.36 11.47
N VAL A 25 1.42 19.88 10.31
CA VAL A 25 1.20 20.13 8.87
C VAL A 25 1.26 18.78 8.11
N ALA A 26 0.58 18.68 6.97
CA ALA A 26 0.65 17.63 5.95
C ALA A 26 0.30 16.19 6.39
N ASP A 27 -0.95 15.76 6.31
CA ASP A 27 -2.22 16.40 6.71
C ASP A 27 -3.31 15.29 6.77
N THR A 28 -4.46 15.60 7.36
CA THR A 28 -5.59 14.67 7.61
C THR A 28 -6.02 13.81 6.40
N PHE A 29 -6.58 12.62 6.67
CA PHE A 29 -7.46 11.92 5.73
C PHE A 29 -8.46 12.91 5.11
N ASN A 30 -8.35 13.12 3.80
CA ASN A 30 -9.09 14.16 3.09
C ASN A 30 -9.64 13.58 1.79
N VAL A 31 -10.95 13.38 1.73
CA VAL A 31 -11.64 12.99 0.50
C VAL A 31 -11.71 14.23 -0.41
N PRO A 32 -11.25 14.17 -1.68
CA PRO A 32 -11.32 15.31 -2.59
C PRO A 32 -12.75 15.83 -2.74
N GLN A 33 -12.92 17.13 -2.92
CA GLN A 33 -14.24 17.72 -3.20
C GLN A 33 -14.74 17.27 -4.58
N TYR A 34 -16.03 16.98 -4.66
CA TYR A 34 -16.70 16.64 -5.92
C TYR A 34 -16.62 17.82 -6.90
N HIS A 35 -16.31 17.57 -8.17
CA HIS A 35 -16.26 18.63 -9.17
C HIS A 35 -17.68 19.03 -9.62
N ILE A 36 -18.11 20.22 -9.20
CA ILE A 36 -19.40 20.82 -9.57
C ILE A 36 -19.18 21.79 -10.75
N PRO A 37 -19.93 21.68 -11.86
CA PRO A 37 -19.85 22.64 -12.97
C PRO A 37 -20.36 24.03 -12.57
N ASP A 38 -19.67 25.09 -13.01
CA ASP A 38 -19.95 26.49 -12.65
C ASP A 38 -21.43 26.91 -12.73
N ILE A 39 -22.19 26.37 -13.69
CA ILE A 39 -23.61 26.71 -13.90
C ILE A 39 -24.50 26.50 -12.67
N TYR A 40 -24.22 25.51 -11.82
CA TYR A 40 -25.02 25.21 -10.62
C TYR A 40 -24.93 26.30 -9.53
N TYR A 41 -23.86 27.10 -9.56
CA TYR A 41 -23.67 28.27 -8.70
C TYR A 41 -24.37 29.54 -9.22
N THR A 42 -25.10 29.46 -10.35
CA THR A 42 -25.73 30.62 -11.02
C THR A 42 -27.25 30.57 -10.99
N GLU A 43 -27.89 31.67 -11.46
CA GLU A 43 -29.33 31.73 -11.74
C GLU A 43 -29.77 30.81 -12.92
N PHE A 44 -28.82 30.22 -13.65
CA PHE A 44 -29.06 29.29 -14.76
C PHE A 44 -28.94 27.81 -14.35
N ALA A 45 -28.80 27.51 -13.05
CA ALA A 45 -28.88 26.15 -12.53
C ALA A 45 -30.24 25.51 -12.87
N PRO A 46 -30.31 24.19 -13.18
CA PRO A 46 -31.57 23.49 -13.41
C PRO A 46 -32.57 23.67 -12.27
N GLU A 47 -33.86 23.82 -12.60
CA GLU A 47 -34.92 23.98 -11.61
C GLU A 47 -35.07 22.69 -10.78
N LEU A 48 -34.96 22.80 -9.45
CA LEU A 48 -35.10 21.66 -8.55
C LEU A 48 -36.57 21.24 -8.43
N PRO A 49 -36.93 19.97 -8.73
CA PRO A 49 -38.28 19.47 -8.46
C PRO A 49 -38.54 19.46 -6.94
N ALA A 50 -39.81 19.50 -6.54
CA ALA A 50 -40.20 19.55 -5.13
C ALA A 50 -39.75 18.33 -4.31
N THR A 51 -39.83 17.14 -4.93
CA THR A 51 -39.46 15.85 -4.34
C THR A 51 -38.62 15.04 -5.33
N VAL A 52 -37.58 14.39 -4.83
CA VAL A 52 -36.72 13.43 -5.55
C VAL A 52 -36.62 12.17 -4.69
N ASN A 53 -36.86 10.99 -5.25
CA ASN A 53 -36.82 9.73 -4.50
C ASN A 53 -36.14 8.62 -5.32
N ASN A 54 -34.81 8.67 -5.39
CA ASN A 54 -34.00 7.74 -6.18
C ASN A 54 -34.05 6.30 -5.64
N ARG A 55 -34.54 6.09 -4.40
CA ARG A 55 -34.85 4.74 -3.87
C ARG A 55 -35.91 4.00 -4.69
N LEU A 56 -36.80 4.71 -5.40
CA LEU A 56 -37.79 4.11 -6.30
C LEU A 56 -37.33 4.07 -7.77
N SER A 57 -36.11 4.54 -8.08
CA SER A 57 -35.50 4.39 -9.40
C SER A 57 -35.08 2.93 -9.61
N PRO A 58 -35.22 2.36 -10.83
CA PRO A 58 -34.80 0.97 -11.11
C PRO A 58 -33.30 0.72 -10.89
N PHE A 59 -32.47 1.75 -10.70
CA PHE A 59 -31.04 1.62 -10.41
C PHE A 59 -30.74 1.32 -8.93
N PHE A 60 -31.67 1.60 -8.01
CA PHE A 60 -31.51 1.38 -6.57
C PHE A 60 -31.94 -0.04 -6.18
N PRO A 61 -31.26 -0.73 -5.24
CA PRO A 61 -31.68 -2.07 -4.81
C PRO A 61 -33.15 -2.14 -4.37
N PRO A 62 -33.91 -3.16 -4.81
CA PRO A 62 -35.34 -3.26 -4.52
C PRO A 62 -35.61 -3.58 -3.04
N ASP A 63 -34.71 -4.33 -2.40
CA ASP A 63 -34.85 -4.81 -1.02
C ASP A 63 -34.08 -3.91 -0.04
N PHE A 64 -34.58 -3.80 1.19
CA PHE A 64 -33.80 -3.21 2.28
C PHE A 64 -32.77 -4.21 2.78
N TYR A 65 -31.48 -3.88 2.67
CA TYR A 65 -30.40 -4.71 3.17
C TYR A 65 -30.61 -5.00 4.66
N LYS A 66 -30.59 -6.30 5.01
CA LYS A 66 -30.72 -6.81 6.36
C LYS A 66 -29.33 -7.11 6.91
N GLN A 67 -28.79 -6.19 7.70
CA GLN A 67 -27.46 -6.32 8.27
C GLN A 67 -27.38 -7.37 9.39
N ASN A 68 -26.64 -8.45 9.12
CA ASN A 68 -26.31 -9.50 10.10
C ASN A 68 -24.95 -9.28 10.79
N LEU A 69 -24.03 -8.55 10.16
CA LEU A 69 -22.64 -8.31 10.61
C LEU A 69 -22.41 -6.83 10.97
N SER A 70 -21.22 -6.44 11.43
CA SER A 70 -20.89 -5.01 11.66
C SER A 70 -20.53 -4.23 10.37
N ASN A 71 -21.23 -4.48 9.26
CA ASN A 71 -20.89 -4.04 7.89
C ASN A 71 -21.70 -2.84 7.37
N CYS A 72 -22.27 -1.98 8.24
CA CYS A 72 -23.16 -0.87 7.83
C CYS A 72 -22.54 0.09 6.80
N ASN A 73 -21.22 0.26 6.85
CA ASN A 73 -20.43 1.04 5.89
C ASN A 73 -20.54 0.47 4.47
N GLN A 74 -20.44 -0.86 4.34
CA GLN A 74 -20.52 -1.56 3.07
C GLN A 74 -21.98 -1.74 2.63
N ALA A 75 -22.94 -1.83 3.54
CA ALA A 75 -24.36 -1.73 3.19
C ALA A 75 -24.69 -0.37 2.56
N ALA A 76 -24.31 0.74 3.20
CA ALA A 76 -24.53 2.09 2.68
C ALA A 76 -23.72 2.38 1.40
N GLY A 77 -22.43 2.07 1.42
CA GLY A 77 -21.47 2.43 0.38
C GLY A 77 -21.30 1.45 -0.77
N HIS A 78 -21.67 0.17 -0.60
CA HIS A 78 -21.57 -0.85 -1.66
C HIS A 78 -22.97 -1.29 -2.11
N TYR A 79 -23.78 -1.88 -1.22
CA TYR A 79 -25.09 -2.41 -1.60
C TYR A 79 -26.02 -1.32 -2.14
N TYR A 80 -26.21 -0.20 -1.42
CA TYR A 80 -27.04 0.90 -1.92
C TYR A 80 -26.28 1.81 -2.91
N CYS A 81 -25.20 2.47 -2.47
CA CYS A 81 -24.59 3.55 -3.25
C CYS A 81 -23.81 3.08 -4.49
N LEU A 82 -22.87 2.14 -4.35
CA LEU A 82 -22.07 1.65 -5.50
C LEU A 82 -22.96 0.98 -6.57
N THR A 83 -23.95 0.19 -6.14
CA THR A 83 -24.95 -0.42 -7.03
C THR A 83 -25.66 0.64 -7.84
N TYR A 84 -26.23 1.65 -7.18
CA TYR A 84 -26.95 2.73 -7.85
C TYR A 84 -26.07 3.44 -8.90
N GLN A 85 -24.85 3.82 -8.53
CA GLN A 85 -23.95 4.55 -9.42
C GLN A 85 -23.56 3.73 -10.67
N PHE A 86 -23.24 2.44 -10.51
CA PHE A 86 -22.97 1.55 -11.65
C PHE A 86 -24.23 1.29 -12.48
N ASN A 87 -25.38 1.06 -11.83
CA ASN A 87 -26.61 0.70 -12.52
C ASN A 87 -27.19 1.85 -13.33
N ARG A 88 -27.08 3.09 -12.83
CA ARG A 88 -27.32 4.35 -13.55
C ARG A 88 -26.46 4.44 -14.81
N LEU A 89 -25.13 4.32 -14.66
CA LEU A 89 -24.17 4.49 -15.76
C LEU A 89 -24.19 3.35 -16.79
N LEU A 90 -24.59 2.14 -16.40
CA LEU A 90 -24.78 0.98 -17.29
C LEU A 90 -26.23 0.85 -17.79
N ASN A 91 -27.14 1.72 -17.35
CA ASN A 91 -28.58 1.67 -17.61
C ASN A 91 -29.21 0.27 -17.43
N ARG A 92 -29.00 -0.34 -16.25
CA ARG A 92 -29.51 -1.68 -15.90
C ARG A 92 -30.27 -1.66 -14.58
N THR A 93 -31.32 -2.47 -14.46
CA THR A 93 -32.10 -2.62 -13.21
C THR A 93 -31.26 -3.26 -12.11
N ALA A 94 -31.50 -2.88 -10.85
CA ALA A 94 -30.92 -3.50 -9.67
C ALA A 94 -31.59 -4.84 -9.33
N ASP A 95 -30.78 -5.88 -9.22
CA ASP A 95 -31.13 -7.26 -8.94
C ASP A 95 -29.91 -8.02 -8.38
N SER A 96 -30.03 -9.31 -8.04
CA SER A 96 -28.90 -10.09 -7.53
C SER A 96 -27.72 -10.22 -8.52
N LEU A 97 -27.93 -10.00 -9.81
CA LEU A 97 -26.87 -10.04 -10.83
C LEU A 97 -26.05 -8.74 -10.85
N SER A 98 -26.60 -7.63 -10.34
CA SER A 98 -26.09 -6.27 -10.48
C SER A 98 -25.84 -5.52 -9.17
N CYS A 99 -26.54 -5.86 -8.08
CA CYS A 99 -26.28 -5.37 -6.72
C CYS A 99 -24.92 -5.86 -6.22
N PHE A 100 -24.15 -5.01 -5.53
CA PHE A 100 -22.85 -5.39 -4.96
C PHE A 100 -22.96 -6.01 -3.57
N SER A 101 -22.18 -7.08 -3.33
CA SER A 101 -22.09 -7.71 -2.01
C SER A 101 -21.30 -6.83 -1.03
N PRO A 102 -21.86 -6.47 0.14
CA PRO A 102 -21.12 -5.80 1.23
C PRO A 102 -20.02 -6.67 1.84
N ASN A 103 -20.21 -7.98 1.86
CA ASN A 103 -19.40 -8.89 2.66
C ASN A 103 -18.01 -9.15 2.07
N TYR A 104 -17.82 -8.95 0.75
CA TYR A 104 -16.55 -9.23 0.09
C TYR A 104 -15.40 -8.37 0.63
N THR A 105 -15.49 -7.04 0.52
CA THR A 105 -14.47 -6.12 1.02
C THR A 105 -14.42 -6.10 2.55
N TYR A 106 -15.59 -6.24 3.20
CA TYR A 106 -15.70 -6.35 4.65
C TYR A 106 -14.91 -7.53 5.23
N ASN A 107 -14.93 -8.72 4.61
CA ASN A 107 -14.30 -9.93 5.15
C ASN A 107 -12.76 -9.94 5.08
N PHE A 108 -12.12 -9.02 4.34
CA PHE A 108 -10.69 -8.75 4.51
C PHE A 108 -10.42 -7.89 5.75
N LEU A 109 -11.29 -6.91 6.01
CA LEU A 109 -11.06 -5.82 6.97
C LEU A 109 -11.73 -6.01 8.34
N ASN A 110 -12.57 -7.02 8.50
CA ASN A 110 -13.27 -7.37 9.76
C ASN A 110 -12.51 -8.38 10.66
N GLY A 111 -11.26 -8.68 10.31
CA GLY A 111 -10.34 -9.47 11.14
C GLY A 111 -10.79 -10.92 11.32
N GLY A 112 -11.67 -11.42 10.46
CA GLY A 112 -12.18 -12.78 10.49
C GLY A 112 -13.06 -13.09 11.69
N ASN A 113 -13.78 -12.11 12.24
CA ASN A 113 -14.81 -12.39 13.26
C ASN A 113 -16.12 -11.63 13.04
N GLY A 114 -16.22 -10.73 12.05
CA GLY A 114 -17.47 -10.04 11.69
C GLY A 114 -18.08 -9.10 12.76
N TRP A 115 -17.42 -8.94 13.91
CA TRP A 115 -17.93 -8.19 15.06
C TRP A 115 -17.66 -6.68 15.03
N TYR A 116 -16.63 -6.20 14.32
CA TYR A 116 -16.24 -4.79 14.30
C TYR A 116 -16.38 -4.18 12.90
N GLY A 117 -16.54 -2.85 12.83
CA GLY A 117 -16.78 -2.13 11.58
C GLY A 117 -15.51 -1.86 10.78
N ALA A 118 -15.62 -1.93 9.44
CA ALA A 118 -14.58 -1.51 8.51
C ALA A 118 -15.01 -0.23 7.79
N SER A 119 -14.08 0.68 7.52
CA SER A 119 -14.38 1.96 6.86
C SER A 119 -14.91 1.76 5.44
N THR A 120 -15.92 2.53 5.05
CA THR A 120 -16.36 2.66 3.65
C THR A 120 -15.20 3.04 2.74
N PHE A 121 -14.25 3.85 3.22
CA PHE A 121 -13.11 4.32 2.43
C PHE A 121 -12.03 3.25 2.26
N ASP A 122 -11.72 2.43 3.27
CA ASP A 122 -10.80 1.28 3.12
C ASP A 122 -11.37 0.29 2.10
N THR A 123 -12.66 0.00 2.24
CA THR A 123 -13.37 -0.92 1.35
C THR A 123 -13.51 -0.36 -0.07
N TRP A 124 -13.76 0.94 -0.25
CA TRP A 124 -13.68 1.60 -1.57
C TRP A 124 -12.25 1.65 -2.13
N ASN A 125 -11.19 1.68 -1.32
CA ASN A 125 -9.82 1.51 -1.83
C ASN A 125 -9.57 0.07 -2.33
N ILE A 126 -10.19 -0.95 -1.71
CA ILE A 126 -10.26 -2.29 -2.30
C ILE A 126 -11.00 -2.24 -3.64
N VAL A 127 -12.17 -1.61 -3.73
CA VAL A 127 -12.90 -1.49 -5.00
C VAL A 127 -12.09 -0.71 -6.05
N LYS A 128 -11.34 0.33 -5.67
CA LYS A 128 -10.48 1.14 -6.55
C LYS A 128 -9.33 0.33 -7.16
N SER A 129 -8.81 -0.67 -6.45
CA SER A 129 -7.70 -1.52 -6.90
C SER A 129 -8.14 -2.87 -7.52
N GLN A 130 -9.21 -3.48 -7.02
CA GLN A 130 -9.56 -4.89 -7.26
C GLN A 130 -11.05 -5.12 -7.57
N GLY A 131 -11.87 -4.07 -7.55
CA GLY A 131 -13.32 -4.12 -7.80
C GLY A 131 -14.14 -4.83 -6.71
N ASN A 132 -15.40 -5.12 -7.02
CA ASN A 132 -16.32 -5.82 -6.11
C ASN A 132 -17.19 -6.84 -6.86
N PRO A 133 -17.42 -8.06 -6.32
CA PRO A 133 -18.39 -9.00 -6.87
C PRO A 133 -19.81 -8.47 -6.71
N THR A 134 -20.67 -8.77 -7.68
CA THR A 134 -22.12 -8.66 -7.48
C THR A 134 -22.62 -9.80 -6.60
N GLU A 135 -23.84 -9.67 -6.10
CA GLU A 135 -24.46 -10.59 -5.15
C GLU A 135 -24.61 -12.04 -5.65
N ALA A 136 -24.61 -12.25 -6.98
CA ALA A 136 -24.62 -13.56 -7.62
C ALA A 136 -23.21 -14.10 -7.95
N ILE A 137 -22.17 -13.27 -7.88
CA ILE A 137 -20.76 -13.70 -8.01
C ILE A 137 -20.24 -14.16 -6.64
N PHE A 138 -20.52 -13.39 -5.58
CA PHE A 138 -20.06 -13.69 -4.23
C PHE A 138 -20.83 -14.87 -3.62
N ASP A 139 -20.13 -15.98 -3.38
CA ASP A 139 -20.66 -17.23 -2.82
C ASP A 139 -20.46 -17.38 -1.31
N GLY A 140 -20.16 -16.28 -0.60
CA GLY A 140 -20.24 -16.28 0.85
C GLY A 140 -21.66 -16.53 1.34
N TYR A 141 -21.76 -17.14 2.52
CA TYR A 141 -23.03 -17.51 3.13
C TYR A 141 -23.97 -16.31 3.23
N LYS A 142 -25.29 -16.54 3.12
CA LYS A 142 -26.30 -15.49 3.27
C LYS A 142 -27.45 -15.99 4.14
N ASP A 143 -27.55 -15.36 5.29
CA ASP A 143 -28.73 -15.25 6.15
C ASP A 143 -29.41 -16.56 6.61
N ASN A 144 -29.09 -16.94 7.85
CA ASN A 144 -30.03 -17.62 8.72
C ASN A 144 -29.85 -17.13 10.16
N TRP A 145 -30.79 -16.31 10.65
CA TRP A 145 -30.71 -15.70 11.98
C TRP A 145 -30.99 -16.73 13.11
N GLU A 146 -31.49 -17.92 12.78
CA GLU A 146 -31.82 -18.95 13.79
C GLU A 146 -30.60 -19.71 14.31
N ASP A 147 -29.43 -19.58 13.67
CA ASP A 147 -28.17 -20.19 14.11
C ASP A 147 -27.06 -19.13 14.30
N GLU A 148 -26.56 -19.00 15.53
CA GLU A 148 -25.46 -18.07 15.84
C GLU A 148 -24.14 -18.50 15.18
N ASP A 149 -23.94 -19.80 14.91
CA ASP A 149 -22.72 -20.32 14.27
C ASP A 149 -22.67 -19.96 12.76
N GLU A 150 -23.81 -19.83 12.08
CA GLU A 150 -23.84 -19.46 10.64
C GLU A 150 -23.43 -17.99 10.41
N ILE A 151 -23.76 -17.09 11.33
CA ILE A 151 -23.29 -15.69 11.31
C ILE A 151 -21.77 -15.62 11.47
N PHE A 152 -21.17 -16.54 12.24
CA PHE A 152 -19.71 -16.63 12.38
C PHE A 152 -18.99 -17.07 11.12
N PHE A 153 -19.63 -17.86 10.25
CA PHE A 153 -19.07 -18.21 8.95
C PHE A 153 -19.24 -17.07 7.93
N GLU A 154 -20.38 -16.36 7.94
CA GLU A 154 -20.62 -15.19 7.08
C GLU A 154 -19.52 -14.14 7.22
N GLY A 155 -19.16 -13.78 8.47
CA GLY A 155 -18.10 -12.82 8.78
C GLY A 155 -16.66 -13.31 8.60
N LYS A 156 -16.44 -14.56 8.20
CA LYS A 156 -15.10 -15.13 7.95
C LYS A 156 -14.81 -15.39 6.49
N TYR A 157 -15.84 -15.69 5.70
CA TYR A 157 -15.68 -16.28 4.38
C TYR A 157 -14.86 -15.43 3.40
N TRP A 158 -13.82 -16.02 2.80
CA TRP A 158 -13.15 -15.47 1.60
C TRP A 158 -13.60 -16.23 0.35
N MET A 159 -13.92 -15.48 -0.70
CA MET A 159 -14.41 -15.99 -1.99
C MET A 159 -13.41 -16.95 -2.64
N ASN A 160 -13.88 -17.98 -3.33
CA ASN A 160 -13.03 -18.99 -3.96
C ASN A 160 -13.30 -19.11 -5.47
N SER A 161 -12.27 -19.49 -6.22
CA SER A 161 -12.11 -19.48 -7.69
C SER A 161 -11.62 -18.16 -8.29
N TYR A 162 -10.55 -18.27 -9.08
CA TYR A 162 -9.94 -17.17 -9.84
C TYR A 162 -10.96 -16.40 -10.70
N ASP A 163 -11.84 -17.11 -11.40
CA ASP A 163 -12.80 -16.51 -12.34
C ASP A 163 -13.70 -15.48 -11.65
N LYS A 164 -14.08 -15.70 -10.38
CA LYS A 164 -14.92 -14.78 -9.62
C LYS A 164 -14.20 -13.50 -9.27
N TYR A 165 -12.93 -13.59 -8.90
CA TYR A 165 -12.07 -12.41 -8.73
C TYR A 165 -11.95 -11.66 -10.07
N TYR A 166 -11.66 -12.35 -11.17
CA TYR A 166 -11.55 -11.72 -12.50
C TYR A 166 -12.86 -11.05 -12.98
N GLN A 167 -14.04 -11.59 -12.68
CA GLN A 167 -15.30 -10.86 -12.94
C GLN A 167 -15.49 -9.65 -12.02
N SER A 168 -15.00 -9.72 -10.77
CA SER A 168 -15.08 -8.63 -9.79
C SER A 168 -14.20 -7.42 -10.17
N MET A 169 -13.01 -7.68 -10.71
CA MET A 169 -12.06 -6.64 -11.15
C MET A 169 -12.61 -5.70 -12.24
N LYS A 170 -13.70 -6.09 -12.92
CA LYS A 170 -14.39 -5.27 -13.94
C LYS A 170 -15.30 -4.21 -13.33
N TYR A 171 -15.50 -4.23 -12.01
CA TYR A 171 -16.30 -3.28 -11.26
C TYR A 171 -15.43 -2.42 -10.32
N ARG A 172 -14.33 -1.87 -10.86
CA ARG A 172 -13.48 -0.88 -10.17
C ARG A 172 -14.10 0.52 -10.19
N ILE A 173 -13.75 1.34 -9.20
CA ILE A 173 -14.05 2.79 -9.19
C ILE A 173 -12.82 3.59 -9.63
N LYS A 174 -13.04 4.75 -10.25
CA LYS A 174 -11.97 5.71 -10.57
C LYS A 174 -11.48 6.38 -9.30
N ASP A 175 -12.41 6.91 -8.52
CA ASP A 175 -12.15 7.50 -7.22
C ASP A 175 -13.43 7.64 -6.38
N TYR A 176 -13.31 8.23 -5.19
CA TYR A 176 -14.44 8.69 -4.40
C TYR A 176 -14.24 10.14 -3.93
N TYR A 177 -15.33 10.90 -3.92
CA TYR A 177 -15.35 12.34 -3.64
C TYR A 177 -16.29 12.67 -2.49
N SER A 178 -16.21 13.91 -1.99
CA SER A 178 -17.08 14.45 -0.96
C SER A 178 -17.77 15.75 -1.37
N LEU A 179 -18.96 15.99 -0.81
CA LEU A 179 -19.66 17.27 -0.85
C LEU A 179 -19.77 17.82 0.57
N ASP A 180 -19.32 19.06 0.78
CA ASP A 180 -19.58 19.82 2.01
C ASP A 180 -21.09 20.11 2.14
N VAL A 181 -21.67 19.79 3.30
CA VAL A 181 -23.08 20.05 3.64
C VAL A 181 -23.20 20.86 4.93
N SER A 182 -22.19 21.68 5.25
CA SER A 182 -22.17 22.58 6.41
C SER A 182 -22.83 23.94 6.18
N THR A 183 -23.17 24.26 4.92
CA THR A 183 -23.73 25.55 4.47
C THR A 183 -25.03 25.37 3.68
N ASP A 184 -25.79 26.45 3.54
CA ASP A 184 -27.02 26.48 2.71
C ASP A 184 -26.72 26.09 1.25
N GLU A 185 -25.64 26.64 0.70
CA GLU A 185 -25.14 26.33 -0.66
C GLU A 185 -24.74 24.86 -0.80
N GLY A 186 -24.05 24.28 0.19
CA GLY A 186 -23.68 22.86 0.19
C GLY A 186 -24.90 21.93 0.21
N LEU A 187 -25.91 22.26 1.03
CA LEU A 187 -27.19 21.54 1.04
C LEU A 187 -27.95 21.70 -0.29
N LYS A 188 -27.94 22.89 -0.90
CA LYS A 188 -28.50 23.13 -2.25
C LYS A 188 -27.76 22.30 -3.31
N MET A 189 -26.43 22.24 -3.27
CA MET A 189 -25.63 21.43 -4.19
C MET A 189 -25.93 19.94 -4.03
N LEU A 190 -26.17 19.45 -2.81
CA LEU A 190 -26.65 18.09 -2.59
C LEU A 190 -28.05 17.87 -3.21
N LYS A 191 -28.98 18.84 -3.16
CA LYS A 191 -30.28 18.72 -3.86
C LYS A 191 -30.09 18.60 -5.38
N HIS A 192 -29.18 19.36 -5.99
CA HIS A 192 -28.86 19.20 -7.43
C HIS A 192 -28.25 17.83 -7.72
N TYR A 193 -27.21 17.41 -7.00
CA TYR A 193 -26.60 16.08 -7.15
C TYR A 193 -27.64 14.95 -7.08
N LEU A 194 -28.54 14.97 -6.09
CA LEU A 194 -29.61 13.98 -5.98
C LEU A 194 -30.62 14.08 -7.13
N SER A 195 -30.89 15.27 -7.67
CA SER A 195 -31.85 15.47 -8.75
C SER A 195 -31.31 15.05 -10.13
N ASP A 196 -30.09 15.48 -10.50
CA ASP A 196 -29.59 15.40 -11.88
C ASP A 196 -28.11 14.98 -12.01
N HIS A 197 -27.44 14.64 -10.90
CA HIS A 197 -26.02 14.24 -10.81
C HIS A 197 -25.02 15.33 -11.28
N PHE A 198 -25.47 16.59 -11.31
CA PHE A 198 -24.82 17.73 -11.98
C PHE A 198 -24.70 17.58 -13.51
N GLU A 199 -25.40 16.62 -14.12
CA GLU A 199 -25.35 16.32 -15.56
C GLU A 199 -26.58 16.86 -16.31
N GLY A 200 -27.60 17.38 -15.62
CA GLY A 200 -28.92 17.66 -16.20
C GLY A 200 -29.68 16.39 -16.61
N ALA A 201 -29.33 15.25 -16.00
CA ALA A 201 -29.91 13.94 -16.31
C ALA A 201 -31.29 13.73 -15.64
N GLU A 202 -32.10 12.83 -16.22
CA GLU A 202 -33.41 12.42 -15.67
C GLU A 202 -33.32 11.74 -14.29
N ASN A 203 -32.18 11.12 -13.99
CA ASN A 203 -31.90 10.47 -12.71
C ASN A 203 -30.58 11.02 -12.16
N GLY A 204 -30.64 11.61 -10.96
CA GLY A 204 -29.47 12.09 -10.23
C GLY A 204 -28.69 10.98 -9.53
N GLY A 205 -28.06 11.30 -8.40
CA GLY A 205 -27.22 10.39 -7.61
C GLY A 205 -27.81 9.94 -6.29
N VAL A 206 -27.04 9.14 -5.55
CA VAL A 206 -27.22 8.90 -4.11
C VAL A 206 -25.89 9.09 -3.38
N ALA A 207 -25.91 9.41 -2.09
CA ALA A 207 -24.71 9.75 -1.31
C ALA A 207 -24.66 9.03 0.04
N VAL A 208 -23.46 8.73 0.52
CA VAL A 208 -23.21 8.08 1.82
C VAL A 208 -22.90 9.14 2.89
N PHE A 209 -23.36 8.93 4.12
CA PHE A 209 -22.94 9.76 5.26
C PHE A 209 -22.73 8.95 6.53
N PHE A 210 -22.22 9.62 7.57
CA PHE A 210 -21.86 9.05 8.86
C PHE A 210 -22.53 9.83 9.99
N SER A 211 -23.22 9.14 10.90
CA SER A 211 -23.89 9.78 12.04
C SER A 211 -24.11 8.80 13.19
N GLY A 212 -24.07 9.31 14.42
CA GLY A 212 -24.36 8.52 15.62
C GLY A 212 -25.81 8.01 15.64
N PHE A 213 -25.99 6.70 15.45
CA PHE A 213 -27.30 6.05 15.27
C PHE A 213 -28.23 6.03 16.49
N GLY A 214 -27.81 6.58 17.64
CA GLY A 214 -28.55 6.51 18.91
C GLY A 214 -29.95 7.13 18.87
N TYR A 215 -30.18 8.15 18.03
CA TYR A 215 -31.49 8.79 17.90
C TYR A 215 -32.57 7.87 17.31
N LEU A 216 -32.19 6.82 16.56
CA LEU A 216 -33.11 5.83 15.97
C LEU A 216 -33.74 4.87 17.02
N TYR A 217 -33.42 5.03 18.30
CA TYR A 217 -34.09 4.37 19.42
C TYR A 217 -34.95 5.33 20.27
N GLY A 218 -34.96 6.63 19.93
CA GLY A 218 -35.94 7.58 20.45
C GLY A 218 -37.31 7.40 19.80
N ALA A 219 -38.31 8.13 20.29
CA ALA A 219 -39.54 8.34 19.52
C ALA A 219 -39.23 9.25 18.32
N PRO A 220 -39.84 9.01 17.14
CA PRO A 220 -39.76 9.95 16.04
C PRO A 220 -40.46 11.27 16.41
N PHE A 221 -40.05 12.36 15.76
CA PHE A 221 -40.64 13.69 15.94
C PHE A 221 -42.04 13.77 15.33
N GLY A 222 -42.23 13.13 14.18
CA GLY A 222 -43.50 13.07 13.45
C GLY A 222 -43.54 11.90 12.48
N TYR A 223 -44.56 11.87 11.63
CA TYR A 223 -44.73 10.91 10.54
C TYR A 223 -45.19 11.63 9.28
N VAL A 224 -44.87 11.08 8.12
CA VAL A 224 -45.38 11.51 6.80
C VAL A 224 -46.03 10.31 6.12
N TYR A 225 -47.25 10.47 5.61
CA TYR A 225 -48.08 9.38 5.08
C TYR A 225 -48.12 9.32 3.54
N ASP A 226 -47.35 10.16 2.84
CA ASP A 226 -47.30 10.15 1.37
C ASP A 226 -46.65 8.88 0.78
N SER A 227 -47.49 8.12 0.07
CA SER A 227 -47.14 6.95 -0.74
C SER A 227 -46.01 7.16 -1.77
N CYS A 228 -45.74 8.39 -2.24
CA CYS A 228 -44.66 8.64 -3.19
C CYS A 228 -43.25 8.47 -2.57
N ILE A 229 -43.17 8.44 -1.24
CA ILE A 229 -41.94 8.20 -0.49
C ILE A 229 -42.00 6.99 0.45
N SER A 230 -43.16 6.62 0.98
CA SER A 230 -43.27 5.64 2.08
C SER A 230 -43.16 4.17 1.66
N TYR A 231 -43.62 3.80 0.46
CA TYR A 231 -43.67 2.42 -0.04
C TYR A 231 -42.36 1.64 0.21
N PRO A 232 -42.37 0.43 0.80
CA PRO A 232 -43.51 -0.43 1.10
C PRO A 232 -44.24 -0.12 2.42
N PHE A 233 -43.73 0.81 3.23
CA PHE A 233 -44.36 1.21 4.49
C PHE A 233 -45.60 2.09 4.25
N ASP A 234 -46.57 2.06 5.16
CA ASP A 234 -47.73 2.97 5.14
C ASP A 234 -47.33 4.44 5.34
N ARG A 235 -46.17 4.70 5.95
CA ARG A 235 -45.66 6.02 6.35
C ARG A 235 -44.16 5.98 6.65
N LEU A 236 -43.50 7.13 6.70
CA LEU A 236 -42.13 7.27 7.21
C LEU A 236 -42.09 8.04 8.53
N CYS A 237 -41.21 7.61 9.44
CA CYS A 237 -40.83 8.37 10.63
C CYS A 237 -40.03 9.61 10.26
N VAL A 238 -40.28 10.74 10.91
CA VAL A 238 -39.48 11.97 10.79
C VAL A 238 -38.60 12.15 12.03
N PHE A 239 -37.30 12.40 11.84
CA PHE A 239 -36.35 12.70 12.91
C PHE A 239 -35.84 14.14 12.81
N ASN A 240 -35.79 14.82 13.97
CA ASN A 240 -35.33 16.21 14.14
C ASN A 240 -33.92 16.28 14.79
N ASN A 241 -33.16 15.18 14.77
CA ASN A 241 -31.83 15.07 15.37
C ASN A 241 -30.93 14.20 14.49
N ALA A 242 -29.66 14.61 14.37
CA ALA A 242 -28.53 13.78 13.95
C ALA A 242 -27.35 14.03 14.91
N ASP A 243 -26.40 13.10 14.94
CA ASP A 243 -25.23 13.11 15.82
C ASP A 243 -23.93 13.10 14.98
N ASN A 244 -22.90 13.81 15.46
CA ASN A 244 -21.59 13.97 14.83
C ASN A 244 -20.67 12.73 15.00
N GLY A 245 -21.11 11.68 15.71
CA GLY A 245 -20.40 10.41 15.78
C GLY A 245 -20.28 9.68 14.43
N SER A 246 -19.17 8.97 14.20
CA SER A 246 -18.87 8.24 12.96
C SER A 246 -19.31 6.77 12.93
N ASN A 247 -19.86 6.28 14.03
CA ASN A 247 -19.98 4.83 14.31
C ASN A 247 -21.06 4.07 13.52
N HIS A 248 -21.80 4.75 12.65
CA HIS A 248 -22.78 4.14 11.75
C HIS A 248 -22.90 4.94 10.45
N SER A 249 -23.21 4.25 9.35
CA SER A 249 -23.28 4.83 8.01
C SER A 249 -24.61 4.50 7.32
N MET A 250 -25.13 5.47 6.56
CA MET A 250 -26.44 5.44 5.92
C MET A 250 -26.40 6.14 4.55
N THR A 251 -27.41 5.92 3.72
CA THR A 251 -27.50 6.46 2.36
C THR A 251 -28.59 7.51 2.25
N ILE A 252 -28.27 8.68 1.70
CA ILE A 252 -29.24 9.70 1.30
C ILE A 252 -29.70 9.35 -0.12
N ALA A 253 -30.99 9.05 -0.27
CA ALA A 253 -31.59 8.59 -1.52
C ALA A 253 -32.51 9.63 -2.17
N GLY A 254 -32.59 10.85 -1.62
CA GLY A 254 -33.45 11.91 -2.14
C GLY A 254 -33.85 12.95 -1.12
N TYR A 255 -34.86 13.75 -1.45
CA TYR A 255 -35.48 14.74 -0.58
C TYR A 255 -36.97 14.91 -0.91
N TYR A 256 -37.75 15.44 0.03
CA TYR A 256 -39.21 15.54 -0.04
C TYR A 256 -39.69 16.94 0.37
N GLU A 257 -40.70 17.47 -0.34
CA GLU A 257 -41.45 18.66 0.06
C GLU A 257 -42.43 18.32 1.19
N ASN A 258 -42.10 18.76 2.39
CA ASN A 258 -42.86 18.52 3.61
C ASN A 258 -44.12 19.40 3.67
N THR A 259 -45.26 18.73 3.78
CA THR A 259 -46.59 19.35 3.97
C THR A 259 -47.30 18.85 5.23
N GLU A 260 -46.65 18.03 6.07
CA GLU A 260 -47.27 17.33 7.20
C GLU A 260 -46.65 17.63 8.57
N VAL A 261 -45.34 17.94 8.65
CA VAL A 261 -44.62 18.12 9.92
C VAL A 261 -44.15 19.55 10.11
N ASP A 262 -44.89 20.30 10.92
CA ASP A 262 -44.48 21.54 11.58
C ASP A 262 -43.48 21.20 12.71
N PHE A 263 -42.31 21.86 12.73
CA PHE A 263 -41.27 21.61 13.75
C PHE A 263 -41.30 22.59 14.92
N ASN A 264 -42.07 23.67 14.85
CA ASN A 264 -42.13 24.72 15.88
C ASN A 264 -43.47 24.74 16.65
N GLY A 265 -44.57 24.32 16.01
CA GLY A 265 -45.92 24.23 16.55
C GLY A 265 -46.84 25.43 16.32
N ASP A 266 -46.48 26.37 15.43
CA ASP A 266 -47.27 27.59 15.12
C ASP A 266 -48.35 27.38 14.04
N GLY A 267 -48.29 26.27 13.29
CA GLY A 267 -49.20 25.91 12.21
C GLY A 267 -48.78 26.32 10.80
N ILE A 268 -47.54 26.79 10.58
CA ILE A 268 -47.03 27.29 9.29
C ILE A 268 -45.69 26.64 8.91
N ILE A 269 -45.74 25.48 8.22
CA ILE A 269 -44.53 24.85 7.65
C ILE A 269 -43.87 25.80 6.66
N THR A 270 -42.65 26.26 6.95
CA THR A 270 -42.02 27.36 6.21
C THR A 270 -40.54 27.16 5.87
N ASP A 271 -40.03 28.09 5.08
CA ASP A 271 -38.65 28.28 4.62
C ASP A 271 -38.33 29.78 4.36
N THR A 272 -39.24 30.68 4.72
CA THR A 272 -39.15 32.14 4.45
C THR A 272 -39.30 33.02 5.69
N LEU A 273 -39.44 32.41 6.88
CA LEU A 273 -39.49 33.10 8.17
C LEU A 273 -38.25 32.73 9.00
N ASP A 274 -37.78 33.67 9.81
CA ASP A 274 -36.78 33.41 10.86
C ASP A 274 -37.48 32.71 12.03
N LEU A 275 -37.25 31.40 12.17
CA LEU A 275 -37.89 30.56 13.19
C LEU A 275 -37.05 30.47 14.46
N ASN A 276 -35.75 30.74 14.37
CA ASN A 276 -34.81 30.60 15.48
C ASN A 276 -34.51 31.94 16.20
N SER A 277 -34.87 33.07 15.57
CA SER A 277 -34.66 34.45 16.01
C SER A 277 -33.20 34.94 16.02
N ASP A 278 -32.34 34.40 15.16
CA ASP A 278 -30.96 34.91 14.94
C ASP A 278 -30.88 36.11 13.98
N GLY A 279 -31.95 36.40 13.24
CA GLY A 279 -32.05 37.50 12.28
C GLY A 279 -31.76 37.12 10.81
N ASN A 280 -31.47 35.85 10.51
CA ASN A 280 -31.10 35.38 9.17
C ASN A 280 -31.95 34.17 8.77
N VAL A 281 -32.85 34.31 7.79
CA VAL A 281 -33.60 33.16 7.25
C VAL A 281 -32.64 32.25 6.46
N ASN A 282 -32.46 31.01 6.90
CA ASN A 282 -31.51 30.07 6.29
C ASN A 282 -31.94 28.59 6.45
N TYR A 283 -31.09 27.64 6.06
CA TYR A 283 -31.32 26.19 6.21
C TYR A 283 -31.78 25.74 7.61
N LEU A 284 -31.41 26.46 8.69
CA LEU A 284 -31.86 26.19 10.06
C LEU A 284 -33.38 26.31 10.19
N ASP A 285 -33.96 27.30 9.53
CA ASP A 285 -35.39 27.65 9.54
C ASP A 285 -36.19 26.87 8.47
N ASN A 286 -35.52 26.11 7.60
CA ASN A 286 -36.19 25.30 6.60
C ASN A 286 -36.89 24.08 7.23
N GLU A 287 -38.21 24.08 7.15
CA GLU A 287 -39.09 22.96 7.50
C GLU A 287 -39.64 22.26 6.26
N LYS A 288 -39.74 22.96 5.12
CA LYS A 288 -40.28 22.43 3.86
C LYS A 288 -39.46 21.31 3.22
N THR A 289 -38.18 21.13 3.54
CA THR A 289 -37.38 20.03 2.98
C THR A 289 -37.08 18.96 4.04
N LEU A 290 -37.34 17.69 3.70
CA LEU A 290 -36.86 16.53 4.46
C LEU A 290 -35.95 15.68 3.57
N TRP A 291 -34.85 15.15 4.12
CA TRP A 291 -33.97 14.21 3.43
C TRP A 291 -34.54 12.79 3.53
N ILE A 292 -34.54 12.05 2.43
CA ILE A 292 -34.94 10.63 2.38
C ILE A 292 -33.72 9.78 2.70
N ILE A 293 -33.73 9.13 3.87
CA ILE A 293 -32.62 8.32 4.37
C ILE A 293 -32.97 6.84 4.26
N VAL A 294 -32.02 6.05 3.75
CA VAL A 294 -32.05 4.59 3.68
C VAL A 294 -30.95 4.01 4.57
N ASN A 295 -31.28 2.94 5.27
CA ASN A 295 -30.46 2.32 6.29
C ASN A 295 -30.46 0.79 6.16
N SER A 296 -29.59 0.11 6.89
CA SER A 296 -29.24 -1.31 6.74
C SER A 296 -29.96 -2.25 7.72
N TYR A 297 -31.06 -1.83 8.35
CA TYR A 297 -31.78 -2.63 9.37
C TYR A 297 -32.96 -3.42 8.80
N GLY A 298 -32.92 -3.77 7.51
CA GLY A 298 -34.00 -4.46 6.80
C GLY A 298 -35.30 -3.64 6.69
N GLU A 299 -36.39 -4.29 6.30
CA GLU A 299 -37.71 -3.69 6.12
C GLU A 299 -38.44 -3.43 7.46
N PHE A 300 -37.82 -2.62 8.34
CA PHE A 300 -38.39 -2.22 9.63
C PHE A 300 -38.91 -0.77 9.55
N GLU A 301 -40.19 -0.54 9.87
CA GLU A 301 -40.82 0.78 9.84
C GLU A 301 -40.01 1.82 10.65
N GLY A 302 -39.61 2.92 9.99
CA GLY A 302 -38.82 3.98 10.62
C GLY A 302 -37.35 3.62 10.91
N LYS A 303 -36.85 2.47 10.43
CA LYS A 303 -35.43 2.09 10.52
C LYS A 303 -34.83 1.50 9.24
N GLY A 304 -35.63 0.99 8.30
CA GLY A 304 -35.19 0.67 6.93
C GLY A 304 -35.10 1.94 6.08
N ALA A 305 -36.18 2.74 6.11
CA ALA A 305 -36.18 4.12 5.63
C ALA A 305 -36.78 5.07 6.67
N PHE A 306 -36.35 6.33 6.64
CA PHE A 306 -36.91 7.42 7.44
C PHE A 306 -36.63 8.79 6.79
N LEU A 307 -37.24 9.83 7.34
CA LEU A 307 -37.04 11.22 6.94
C LEU A 307 -36.23 11.97 8.00
N LEU A 308 -35.32 12.83 7.56
CA LEU A 308 -34.46 13.65 8.43
C LEU A 308 -34.63 15.14 8.09
N ARG A 309 -34.85 16.01 9.09
CA ARG A 309 -35.02 17.46 8.87
C ARG A 309 -33.82 18.07 8.14
N TYR A 310 -34.07 18.99 7.21
CA TYR A 310 -33.06 19.63 6.34
C TYR A 310 -31.75 20.00 7.06
N SER A 311 -31.86 20.76 8.15
CA SER A 311 -30.75 21.30 8.95
C SER A 311 -29.93 20.28 9.73
N GLN A 312 -30.31 19.01 9.76
CA GLN A 312 -29.59 17.99 10.56
C GLN A 312 -28.37 17.43 9.83
N LEU A 313 -28.31 17.53 8.49
CA LEU A 313 -27.10 17.15 7.76
C LEU A 313 -25.89 18.02 8.11
N THR A 314 -26.08 19.26 8.58
CA THR A 314 -24.96 20.13 8.99
C THR A 314 -24.28 19.70 10.31
N LYS A 315 -24.82 18.65 10.96
CA LYS A 315 -24.40 18.07 12.25
C LYS A 315 -23.79 16.67 12.13
N ILE A 316 -23.76 16.09 10.93
CA ILE A 316 -23.18 14.76 10.68
C ILE A 316 -21.65 14.80 10.80
N TRP A 317 -21.03 13.63 10.95
CA TRP A 317 -19.57 13.52 11.04
C TRP A 317 -18.87 14.15 9.83
N ASP A 318 -17.83 14.94 10.08
CA ASP A 318 -17.05 15.74 9.10
C ASP A 318 -17.89 16.73 8.25
N LYS A 319 -19.20 16.85 8.52
CA LYS A 319 -20.17 17.67 7.78
C LYS A 319 -20.15 17.47 6.26
N LYS A 320 -19.82 16.25 5.82
CA LYS A 320 -19.69 15.88 4.41
C LYS A 320 -20.51 14.64 4.09
N VAL A 321 -20.90 14.53 2.82
CA VAL A 321 -21.45 13.31 2.24
C VAL A 321 -20.53 12.80 1.13
N PHE A 322 -20.50 11.49 0.90
CA PHE A 322 -19.44 10.81 0.16
C PHE A 322 -20.00 9.97 -1.01
N ILE A 323 -19.31 10.01 -2.15
CA ILE A 323 -19.80 9.50 -3.44
C ILE A 323 -18.69 8.73 -4.16
N PRO A 324 -18.88 7.44 -4.51
CA PRO A 324 -17.97 6.69 -5.37
C PRO A 324 -18.26 6.95 -6.86
N ILE A 325 -17.22 6.95 -7.70
CA ILE A 325 -17.31 7.14 -9.15
C ILE A 325 -16.90 5.85 -9.87
N PRO A 326 -17.85 5.07 -10.42
CA PRO A 326 -17.55 3.87 -11.20
C PRO A 326 -16.60 4.09 -12.38
N ASP A 327 -15.77 3.10 -12.68
CA ASP A 327 -15.11 3.01 -13.98
C ASP A 327 -15.76 1.94 -14.87
N THR A 328 -16.87 2.32 -15.51
CA THR A 328 -17.58 1.46 -16.47
C THR A 328 -16.81 1.18 -17.77
N ALA A 329 -15.64 1.80 -17.97
CA ALA A 329 -14.73 1.53 -19.08
C ALA A 329 -13.53 0.66 -18.67
N TYR A 330 -13.39 0.29 -17.39
CA TYR A 330 -12.24 -0.45 -16.91
C TYR A 330 -12.20 -1.89 -17.44
N THR A 331 -11.01 -2.33 -17.84
CA THR A 331 -10.71 -3.71 -18.23
C THR A 331 -9.38 -4.14 -17.61
N PRO A 332 -9.34 -5.24 -16.82
CA PRO A 332 -8.07 -5.77 -16.31
C PRO A 332 -7.23 -6.25 -17.48
N LYS A 333 -5.98 -5.79 -17.56
CA LYS A 333 -5.02 -6.15 -18.63
C LYS A 333 -4.03 -7.21 -18.16
N LEU A 334 -3.67 -7.21 -16.88
CA LEU A 334 -2.66 -8.11 -16.33
C LEU A 334 -3.04 -8.50 -14.90
N THR A 335 -3.15 -9.80 -14.61
CA THR A 335 -3.60 -10.28 -13.28
C THR A 335 -2.80 -11.52 -12.86
N PHE A 336 -2.57 -11.72 -11.57
CA PHE A 336 -2.13 -13.02 -11.06
C PHE A 336 -3.32 -13.97 -10.87
N LYS A 337 -3.11 -15.24 -11.18
CA LYS A 337 -3.99 -16.37 -10.87
C LYS A 337 -3.25 -17.33 -9.94
N ILE A 338 -3.77 -17.52 -8.74
CA ILE A 338 -3.04 -18.10 -7.60
C ILE A 338 -3.90 -19.20 -6.98
N ARG A 339 -3.28 -20.34 -6.66
CA ARG A 339 -3.80 -21.28 -5.67
C ARG A 339 -2.78 -21.45 -4.55
N LEU A 340 -3.19 -21.10 -3.34
CA LEU A 340 -2.35 -21.08 -2.14
C LEU A 340 -2.99 -21.96 -1.06
N LYS A 341 -2.16 -22.53 -0.21
CA LYS A 341 -2.54 -23.28 0.98
C LYS A 341 -1.88 -22.71 2.23
N HIS A 342 -2.69 -22.23 3.17
CA HIS A 342 -2.23 -21.70 4.47
C HIS A 342 -3.31 -21.76 5.57
N ASN A 343 -2.89 -21.99 6.82
CA ASN A 343 -3.79 -22.01 7.98
C ASN A 343 -3.82 -20.70 8.80
N GLN A 344 -3.05 -19.68 8.41
CA GLN A 344 -2.99 -18.37 9.08
C GLN A 344 -2.98 -17.22 8.05
N ARG A 345 -4.13 -16.84 7.52
CA ARG A 345 -4.20 -15.88 6.40
C ARG A 345 -3.73 -14.46 6.73
N ASN A 346 -3.81 -14.04 7.99
CA ASN A 346 -3.24 -12.78 8.47
C ASN A 346 -1.70 -12.74 8.54
N THR A 347 -1.00 -13.82 8.19
CA THR A 347 0.48 -13.82 8.08
C THR A 347 0.97 -13.61 6.66
N ILE A 348 0.06 -13.57 5.68
CA ILE A 348 0.38 -13.47 4.25
C ILE A 348 0.20 -12.02 3.78
N LYS A 349 1.20 -11.50 3.07
CA LYS A 349 1.06 -10.37 2.16
C LYS A 349 1.49 -10.75 0.75
N ILE A 350 0.81 -10.24 -0.27
CA ILE A 350 1.17 -10.42 -1.68
C ILE A 350 1.43 -9.06 -2.34
N SER A 351 2.45 -9.00 -3.19
CA SER A 351 2.83 -7.82 -3.99
C SER A 351 3.19 -8.24 -5.42
N ALA A 352 3.15 -7.30 -6.36
CA ALA A 352 3.69 -7.49 -7.71
C ALA A 352 4.95 -6.63 -7.90
N GLY A 353 5.90 -7.11 -8.70
CA GLY A 353 7.08 -6.34 -9.11
C GLY A 353 7.31 -6.37 -10.62
N ILE A 354 7.99 -5.36 -11.16
CA ILE A 354 8.37 -5.27 -12.58
C ILE A 354 9.81 -4.76 -12.73
N SER A 355 10.51 -5.23 -13.77
CA SER A 355 11.76 -4.64 -14.25
C SER A 355 11.89 -4.72 -15.78
N SER A 356 12.50 -3.67 -16.34
CA SER A 356 12.95 -3.56 -17.73
C SER A 356 14.29 -4.27 -17.98
N ASP A 357 15.06 -4.55 -16.92
CA ASP A 357 16.36 -5.23 -16.99
C ASP A 357 16.23 -6.70 -16.60
N LEU A 358 16.25 -7.58 -17.60
CA LEU A 358 16.17 -9.04 -17.43
C LEU A 358 17.42 -9.65 -16.73
N LYS A 359 18.39 -8.83 -16.31
CA LYS A 359 19.47 -9.24 -15.40
C LYS A 359 19.22 -8.87 -13.94
N SER A 360 18.14 -8.15 -13.62
CA SER A 360 17.82 -7.77 -12.26
C SER A 360 17.11 -8.91 -11.52
N GLU A 361 17.62 -9.24 -10.34
CA GLU A 361 16.96 -10.13 -9.36
C GLU A 361 16.09 -9.33 -8.37
N ILE A 362 16.18 -8.00 -8.40
CA ILE A 362 15.36 -7.07 -7.61
C ILE A 362 14.44 -6.30 -8.59
N PRO A 363 13.13 -6.19 -8.34
CA PRO A 363 12.24 -5.37 -9.16
C PRO A 363 12.62 -3.88 -9.13
N GLU A 364 12.49 -3.20 -10.27
CA GLU A 364 12.68 -1.74 -10.38
C GLU A 364 11.48 -0.98 -9.78
N LYS A 365 10.30 -1.60 -9.84
CA LYS A 365 9.05 -1.11 -9.24
C LYS A 365 8.30 -2.24 -8.56
N ILE A 366 7.73 -1.96 -7.38
CA ILE A 366 6.85 -2.85 -6.62
C ILE A 366 5.52 -2.12 -6.42
N ILE A 367 4.41 -2.84 -6.54
CA ILE A 367 3.10 -2.40 -6.06
C ILE A 367 2.55 -3.38 -5.01
N ASP A 368 1.94 -2.81 -3.98
CA ASP A 368 1.24 -3.52 -2.91
C ASP A 368 -0.29 -3.38 -3.10
N PHE A 369 -1.06 -4.32 -2.57
CA PHE A 369 -2.51 -4.37 -2.72
C PHE A 369 -3.25 -4.10 -1.40
N PRO A 370 -4.50 -3.57 -1.47
CA PRO A 370 -5.35 -3.37 -0.29
C PRO A 370 -6.08 -4.65 0.15
N ILE A 371 -5.89 -5.77 -0.54
CA ILE A 371 -6.29 -7.13 -0.15
C ILE A 371 -5.06 -8.02 -0.06
N PHE A 372 -5.17 -9.16 0.62
CA PHE A 372 -4.05 -10.07 0.88
C PHE A 372 -2.83 -9.30 1.44
N ASN A 373 -3.06 -8.49 2.48
CA ASN A 373 -2.04 -7.68 3.14
C ASN A 373 -2.19 -7.82 4.67
N TYR A 374 -1.80 -8.99 5.20
CA TYR A 374 -1.86 -9.34 6.63
C TYR A 374 -3.27 -9.27 7.28
N GLN A 375 -4.30 -9.56 6.48
CA GLN A 375 -5.72 -9.30 6.76
C GLN A 375 -6.52 -10.54 7.21
N GLY A 376 -7.80 -10.34 7.55
CA GLY A 376 -8.77 -11.44 7.74
C GLY A 376 -8.60 -12.32 8.99
N GLY A 377 -7.69 -12.00 9.91
CA GLY A 377 -7.48 -12.73 11.17
C GLY A 377 -6.73 -14.07 11.05
N ASN A 378 -6.46 -14.70 12.19
CA ASN A 378 -5.72 -15.97 12.27
C ASN A 378 -6.64 -17.17 11.96
N TRP A 379 -6.96 -17.35 10.69
CA TRP A 379 -7.80 -18.43 10.18
C TRP A 379 -7.18 -19.05 8.93
N PRO A 380 -7.57 -20.29 8.55
CA PRO A 380 -7.34 -20.83 7.21
C PRO A 380 -7.82 -19.89 6.12
N LEU A 381 -7.23 -19.94 4.91
CA LEU A 381 -7.49 -18.95 3.85
C LEU A 381 -8.99 -18.70 3.59
N THR A 382 -9.79 -19.76 3.47
CA THR A 382 -11.26 -19.67 3.29
C THR A 382 -12.00 -18.99 4.45
N GLY A 383 -11.41 -19.00 5.66
CA GLY A 383 -12.00 -18.55 6.92
C GLY A 383 -12.91 -19.58 7.61
N VAL A 384 -13.22 -20.70 6.95
CA VAL A 384 -14.22 -21.68 7.40
C VAL A 384 -13.52 -23.02 7.65
N ASP A 385 -13.09 -23.23 8.90
CA ASP A 385 -12.34 -24.42 9.36
C ASP A 385 -13.12 -25.74 9.23
N THR A 386 -14.45 -25.69 9.16
CA THR A 386 -15.32 -26.85 8.89
C THR A 386 -15.31 -27.34 7.45
N LEU A 387 -14.74 -26.59 6.48
CA LEU A 387 -14.57 -27.06 5.11
C LEU A 387 -13.47 -28.12 5.02
N SER A 388 -13.69 -29.14 4.18
CA SER A 388 -12.74 -30.26 3.98
C SER A 388 -11.38 -29.87 3.40
N VAL A 389 -11.27 -28.65 2.86
CA VAL A 389 -10.05 -28.03 2.29
C VAL A 389 -9.92 -26.58 2.76
N SER A 390 -10.24 -26.31 4.04
CA SER A 390 -10.32 -24.95 4.60
C SER A 390 -9.03 -24.11 4.45
N GLU A 391 -7.87 -24.75 4.38
CA GLU A 391 -6.55 -24.13 4.17
C GLU A 391 -6.31 -23.68 2.72
N GLU A 392 -7.03 -24.23 1.73
CA GLU A 392 -6.79 -24.03 0.29
C GLU A 392 -7.70 -22.93 -0.28
N LEU A 393 -7.14 -22.03 -1.09
CA LEU A 393 -7.91 -20.99 -1.78
C LEU A 393 -7.34 -20.72 -3.17
N GLU A 394 -8.22 -20.66 -4.17
CA GLU A 394 -7.91 -20.16 -5.50
C GLU A 394 -8.51 -18.76 -5.68
N PHE A 395 -7.68 -17.80 -6.09
CA PHE A 395 -8.06 -16.40 -6.21
C PHE A 395 -7.27 -15.68 -7.31
N GLY A 396 -7.67 -14.44 -7.60
CA GLY A 396 -6.97 -13.55 -8.52
C GLY A 396 -6.65 -12.20 -7.90
N ILE A 397 -5.60 -11.56 -8.39
CA ILE A 397 -5.22 -10.18 -8.05
C ILE A 397 -5.01 -9.39 -9.34
N ASP A 398 -5.69 -8.25 -9.49
CA ASP A 398 -5.44 -7.31 -10.57
C ASP A 398 -4.10 -6.59 -10.32
N ILE A 399 -3.18 -6.68 -11.28
CA ILE A 399 -1.87 -6.03 -11.22
C ILE A 399 -1.70 -5.01 -12.35
N THR A 400 -2.77 -4.71 -13.11
CA THR A 400 -2.76 -3.82 -14.28
C THR A 400 -2.12 -2.46 -14.01
N ASP A 401 -2.28 -1.92 -12.81
CA ASP A 401 -1.70 -0.66 -12.36
C ASP A 401 -0.17 -0.64 -12.44
N ILE A 402 0.50 -1.81 -12.41
CA ILE A 402 1.97 -1.91 -12.54
C ILE A 402 2.48 -1.48 -13.92
N LEU A 403 1.59 -1.47 -14.92
CA LEU A 403 1.93 -1.12 -16.30
C LEU A 403 2.23 0.37 -16.46
N ASP A 404 1.69 1.22 -15.59
CA ASP A 404 1.86 2.68 -15.65
C ASP A 404 3.15 3.17 -14.97
N TYR A 405 3.94 2.26 -14.39
CA TYR A 405 5.09 2.57 -13.54
C TYR A 405 6.46 2.50 -14.23
N LEU A 406 6.57 1.83 -15.39
CA LEU A 406 7.85 1.57 -16.04
C LEU A 406 7.71 1.43 -17.56
N ASP A 407 8.61 2.06 -18.31
CA ASP A 407 8.77 1.84 -19.75
C ASP A 407 9.31 0.44 -20.04
N THR A 408 8.58 -0.38 -20.81
CA THR A 408 9.07 -1.70 -21.27
C THR A 408 8.96 -1.81 -22.78
N LYS A 409 10.00 -2.39 -23.40
CA LYS A 409 10.20 -2.38 -24.86
C LYS A 409 10.57 -3.78 -25.34
N GLY A 410 9.54 -4.61 -25.55
CA GLY A 410 9.65 -5.96 -26.09
C GLY A 410 9.52 -7.02 -25.00
N MET A 411 10.41 -7.01 -24.01
CA MET A 411 10.38 -7.95 -22.87
C MET A 411 10.43 -7.19 -21.55
N ALA A 412 9.77 -7.74 -20.52
CA ALA A 412 9.83 -7.28 -19.14
C ALA A 412 9.89 -8.48 -18.17
N ARG A 413 10.56 -8.31 -17.04
CA ARG A 413 10.51 -9.26 -15.93
C ARG A 413 9.37 -8.88 -14.99
N ILE A 414 8.44 -9.80 -14.77
CA ILE A 414 7.38 -9.68 -13.75
C ILE A 414 7.73 -10.59 -12.57
N PHE A 415 7.58 -10.06 -11.36
CA PHE A 415 7.86 -10.74 -10.10
C PHE A 415 6.54 -10.97 -9.35
N PHE A 416 6.25 -12.22 -9.01
CA PHE A 416 5.28 -12.59 -7.99
C PHE A 416 5.99 -12.59 -6.62
N ARG A 417 5.44 -11.86 -5.65
CA ARG A 417 6.05 -11.66 -4.33
C ARG A 417 5.05 -12.05 -3.24
N LEU A 418 5.46 -12.91 -2.31
CA LEU A 418 4.65 -13.39 -1.20
C LEU A 418 5.46 -13.28 0.10
N GLU A 419 5.11 -12.34 0.96
CA GLU A 419 5.67 -12.23 2.31
C GLU A 419 4.86 -13.15 3.25
N ASN A 420 5.50 -14.14 3.87
CA ASN A 420 4.92 -14.92 4.96
C ASN A 420 5.62 -14.55 6.27
N ALA A 421 5.04 -13.59 6.99
CA ALA A 421 5.52 -13.16 8.31
C ALA A 421 5.14 -14.17 9.42
N GLY A 422 4.59 -15.34 9.10
CA GLY A 422 4.02 -16.29 10.05
C GLY A 422 4.98 -17.35 10.56
N HIS A 423 4.60 -18.00 11.67
CA HIS A 423 5.36 -19.11 12.28
C HIS A 423 5.21 -20.45 11.52
N ARG A 424 4.32 -20.55 10.53
CA ARG A 424 4.01 -21.77 9.77
C ARG A 424 4.37 -21.60 8.30
N SER A 425 4.79 -22.69 7.67
CA SER A 425 4.95 -22.77 6.21
C SER A 425 3.61 -22.93 5.50
N GLY A 426 3.51 -22.35 4.31
CA GLY A 426 2.45 -22.64 3.34
C GLY A 426 2.93 -23.44 2.15
N GLU A 427 2.02 -23.60 1.19
CA GLU A 427 2.29 -24.24 -0.08
C GLU A 427 1.62 -23.44 -1.21
N LEU A 428 2.40 -22.98 -2.18
CA LEU A 428 1.94 -22.35 -3.40
C LEU A 428 1.71 -23.47 -4.42
N GLU A 429 0.48 -23.96 -4.51
CA GLU A 429 0.10 -25.09 -5.37
C GLU A 429 0.12 -24.71 -6.86
N TYR A 430 -0.26 -23.48 -7.17
CA TYR A 430 -0.29 -22.96 -8.54
C TYR A 430 -0.09 -21.45 -8.55
N CYS A 431 0.70 -20.95 -9.51
CA CYS A 431 0.81 -19.51 -9.76
C CYS A 431 1.07 -19.23 -11.24
N SER A 432 0.27 -18.33 -11.82
CA SER A 432 0.43 -17.86 -13.19
C SER A 432 0.07 -16.38 -13.34
N LEU A 433 0.53 -15.80 -14.45
CA LEU A 433 0.25 -14.45 -14.89
C LEU A 433 -0.67 -14.50 -16.11
N MET A 434 -1.85 -13.90 -15.99
CA MET A 434 -2.86 -13.83 -17.05
C MET A 434 -2.76 -12.47 -17.75
N ASP A 435 -2.37 -12.49 -19.02
CA ASP A 435 -2.29 -11.34 -19.94
C ASP A 435 -3.56 -11.27 -20.80
N TYR A 436 -4.32 -10.19 -20.59
CA TYR A 436 -5.56 -9.83 -21.28
C TYR A 436 -5.37 -8.62 -22.22
N SER A 437 -4.12 -8.21 -22.49
CA SER A 437 -3.83 -7.02 -23.31
C SER A 437 -4.00 -7.22 -24.82
N GLY A 438 -4.09 -8.48 -25.28
CA GLY A 438 -4.27 -8.87 -26.68
C GLY A 438 -5.66 -9.42 -27.01
N GLU A 439 -5.86 -9.80 -28.28
CA GLU A 439 -7.10 -10.42 -28.77
C GLU A 439 -7.33 -11.84 -28.19
N GLU A 440 -6.26 -12.53 -27.83
CA GLU A 440 -6.27 -13.83 -27.15
C GLU A 440 -5.63 -13.69 -25.76
N VAL A 441 -6.25 -14.32 -24.76
CA VAL A 441 -5.72 -14.38 -23.38
C VAL A 441 -4.52 -15.30 -23.32
N ARG A 442 -3.44 -14.86 -22.67
CA ARG A 442 -2.21 -15.66 -22.48
C ARG A 442 -1.98 -15.96 -21.01
N GLU A 443 -1.51 -17.16 -20.71
CA GLU A 443 -1.17 -17.62 -19.37
C GLU A 443 0.32 -17.96 -19.30
N TYR A 444 1.08 -17.23 -18.48
CA TYR A 444 2.50 -17.49 -18.22
C TYR A 444 2.66 -18.06 -16.81
N VAL A 445 3.07 -19.32 -16.71
CA VAL A 445 3.08 -20.08 -15.44
C VAL A 445 4.38 -19.85 -14.67
N PHE A 446 4.30 -19.38 -13.42
CA PHE A 446 5.43 -19.30 -12.48
C PHE A 446 5.70 -20.68 -11.85
N THR A 447 4.64 -21.39 -11.46
CA THR A 447 4.70 -22.82 -11.08
C THR A 447 3.37 -23.52 -11.31
N ASP A 448 3.42 -24.74 -11.83
CA ASP A 448 2.30 -25.70 -11.87
C ASP A 448 2.47 -26.86 -10.87
N GLN A 449 3.57 -26.86 -10.11
CA GLN A 449 3.85 -27.80 -9.02
C GLN A 449 3.79 -27.08 -7.66
N PRO A 450 3.42 -27.77 -6.58
CA PRO A 450 3.49 -27.23 -5.22
C PRO A 450 4.90 -26.78 -4.82
N VAL A 451 5.04 -25.53 -4.37
CA VAL A 451 6.28 -24.97 -3.82
C VAL A 451 6.05 -24.53 -2.38
N THR A 452 6.90 -24.97 -1.45
CA THR A 452 6.82 -24.56 -0.04
C THR A 452 7.07 -23.06 0.12
N VAL A 453 6.14 -22.37 0.76
CA VAL A 453 6.27 -20.98 1.22
C VAL A 453 6.84 -21.01 2.64
N PRO A 454 8.11 -20.67 2.88
CA PRO A 454 8.71 -20.76 4.22
C PRO A 454 8.09 -19.75 5.21
N PRO A 455 8.16 -20.03 6.53
CA PRO A 455 7.85 -19.04 7.57
C PRO A 455 8.93 -17.96 7.66
N ALA A 456 8.60 -16.82 8.29
CA ALA A 456 9.51 -15.70 8.56
C ALA A 456 10.29 -15.19 7.33
N GLN A 457 9.69 -15.19 6.13
CA GLN A 457 10.41 -14.86 4.90
C GLN A 457 9.54 -14.24 3.81
N LEU A 458 10.18 -13.44 2.97
CA LEU A 458 9.75 -13.11 1.61
C LEU A 458 10.10 -14.28 0.66
N PHE A 459 9.11 -14.74 -0.09
CA PHE A 459 9.22 -15.71 -1.17
C PHE A 459 8.92 -15.00 -2.50
N GLU A 460 9.76 -15.19 -3.52
CA GLU A 460 9.64 -14.52 -4.81
C GLU A 460 9.86 -15.50 -5.97
N LEU A 461 9.05 -15.34 -7.03
CA LEU A 461 9.21 -16.00 -8.33
C LEU A 461 9.18 -14.94 -9.43
N TYR A 462 9.86 -15.16 -10.54
CA TYR A 462 9.85 -14.22 -11.67
C TYR A 462 9.78 -14.91 -13.04
N LEU A 463 9.24 -14.18 -14.02
CA LEU A 463 9.14 -14.59 -15.42
C LEU A 463 9.49 -13.41 -16.33
N ASP A 464 10.19 -13.71 -17.43
CA ASP A 464 10.43 -12.75 -18.51
C ASP A 464 9.34 -12.93 -19.58
N ILE A 465 8.45 -11.95 -19.73
CA ILE A 465 7.31 -11.99 -20.65
C ILE A 465 7.43 -10.94 -21.77
N PRO A 466 6.82 -11.18 -22.95
CA PRO A 466 6.61 -10.13 -23.95
C PRO A 466 5.69 -9.05 -23.39
N LEU A 467 6.19 -7.82 -23.25
CA LEU A 467 5.44 -6.71 -22.70
C LEU A 467 5.87 -5.38 -23.35
N GLN A 468 4.92 -4.48 -23.52
CA GLN A 468 5.17 -3.10 -23.90
C GLN A 468 4.30 -2.17 -23.05
N THR A 469 4.94 -1.21 -22.40
CA THR A 469 4.33 -0.22 -21.51
C THR A 469 4.98 1.13 -21.70
N ASN A 470 4.23 2.20 -21.41
CA ASN A 470 4.74 3.55 -21.30
C ASN A 470 4.49 3.99 -19.85
N ALA A 471 5.52 4.46 -19.15
CA ALA A 471 5.33 4.99 -17.80
C ALA A 471 4.53 6.31 -17.82
N SER A 472 3.71 6.55 -16.79
CA SER A 472 3.13 7.87 -16.55
C SER A 472 4.21 8.86 -16.08
N GLU A 473 4.21 10.06 -16.64
CA GLU A 473 5.15 11.14 -16.29
C GLU A 473 5.01 11.60 -14.82
N GLU A 474 3.87 11.31 -14.18
CA GLU A 474 3.60 11.61 -12.77
C GLU A 474 4.25 10.61 -11.80
N LYS A 475 4.54 9.38 -12.24
CA LYS A 475 5.08 8.30 -11.39
C LYS A 475 6.60 8.43 -11.25
N LEU A 476 7.11 8.20 -10.04
CA LEU A 476 8.55 8.31 -9.77
C LEU A 476 9.31 7.26 -10.57
N ASN A 477 10.25 7.63 -11.43
CA ASN A 477 11.02 6.65 -12.22
C ASN A 477 12.47 7.11 -12.45
N ILE A 478 13.44 6.19 -12.39
CA ILE A 478 14.86 6.48 -12.64
C ILE A 478 15.15 6.32 -14.14
N VAL A 479 15.39 7.43 -14.82
CA VAL A 479 15.61 7.50 -16.27
C VAL A 479 17.11 7.56 -16.61
N GLY A 480 17.45 7.69 -17.89
CA GLY A 480 18.85 7.80 -18.36
C GLY A 480 19.67 6.51 -18.28
N ASP A 481 20.95 6.63 -18.67
CA ASP A 481 21.91 5.53 -18.78
C ASP A 481 22.29 4.92 -17.44
N ASN A 482 22.19 3.60 -17.33
CA ASN A 482 22.58 2.83 -16.14
C ASN A 482 23.87 2.00 -16.34
N ARG A 483 24.62 2.25 -17.41
CA ARG A 483 25.93 1.63 -17.67
C ARG A 483 26.99 2.70 -17.71
N LEU A 484 27.88 2.70 -16.72
CA LEU A 484 28.88 3.74 -16.51
C LEU A 484 30.26 3.14 -16.74
N ILE A 485 31.04 3.71 -17.66
CA ILE A 485 32.42 3.28 -17.94
C ILE A 485 33.37 4.33 -17.40
N ILE A 486 34.29 3.91 -16.54
CA ILE A 486 35.35 4.74 -15.95
C ILE A 486 36.68 4.01 -16.02
N PHE A 487 37.78 4.70 -15.75
CA PHE A 487 39.08 4.06 -15.65
C PHE A 487 39.55 3.89 -14.21
N LYS A 488 40.38 2.86 -14.01
CA LYS A 488 41.23 2.68 -12.84
C LYS A 488 42.03 3.96 -12.55
N GLY A 489 41.90 4.45 -11.32
CA GLY A 489 42.48 5.71 -10.86
C GLY A 489 41.61 6.97 -11.04
N ASP A 490 40.49 6.88 -11.74
CA ASP A 490 39.47 7.94 -11.77
C ASP A 490 38.45 7.77 -10.63
N SER A 491 37.86 8.88 -10.19
CA SER A 491 36.67 8.90 -9.34
C SER A 491 35.40 8.92 -10.19
N LEU A 492 34.35 8.21 -9.77
CA LEU A 492 33.02 8.39 -10.32
C LEU A 492 32.33 9.57 -9.62
N ASN A 493 31.62 10.39 -10.40
CA ASN A 493 30.60 11.30 -9.92
C ASN A 493 29.52 11.41 -11.02
N HIS A 494 28.32 10.90 -10.75
CA HIS A 494 27.24 10.77 -11.72
C HIS A 494 25.88 11.13 -11.09
N GLN A 495 25.21 12.17 -11.59
CA GLN A 495 23.88 12.56 -11.13
C GLN A 495 22.83 11.52 -11.53
N ILE A 496 22.15 10.93 -10.55
CA ILE A 496 20.99 10.08 -10.79
C ILE A 496 19.88 10.94 -11.41
N SER A 497 19.40 10.51 -12.58
CA SER A 497 18.34 11.19 -13.33
C SER A 497 17.00 10.48 -13.11
N PHE A 498 15.94 11.22 -12.83
CA PHE A 498 14.62 10.68 -12.52
C PHE A 498 13.49 11.64 -12.93
N THR A 499 12.27 11.13 -13.00
CA THR A 499 11.03 11.84 -13.35
C THR A 499 9.92 11.50 -12.36
N GLY A 500 8.87 12.32 -12.29
CA GLY A 500 7.68 12.08 -11.47
C GLY A 500 7.92 12.08 -9.95
N GLY A 501 6.89 11.70 -9.19
CA GLY A 501 6.88 11.71 -7.73
C GLY A 501 6.70 13.10 -7.09
N SER A 502 6.63 13.12 -5.76
CA SER A 502 6.46 14.32 -4.95
C SER A 502 7.74 14.67 -4.16
N PRO A 503 8.29 15.89 -4.26
CA PRO A 503 9.45 16.30 -3.48
C PRO A 503 9.10 16.47 -1.97
N PRO A 504 10.11 16.50 -1.07
CA PRO A 504 11.53 16.21 -1.30
C PRO A 504 11.81 14.73 -1.58
N TYR A 505 12.99 14.45 -2.15
CA TYR A 505 13.43 13.09 -2.50
C TYR A 505 14.57 12.63 -1.58
N LYS A 506 14.61 11.33 -1.27
CA LYS A 506 15.75 10.64 -0.65
C LYS A 506 16.41 9.69 -1.65
N PHE A 507 17.72 9.58 -1.59
CA PHE A 507 18.52 8.67 -2.43
C PHE A 507 19.19 7.60 -1.56
N LYS A 508 19.13 6.33 -1.97
CA LYS A 508 19.77 5.18 -1.30
C LYS A 508 20.44 4.22 -2.28
N ILE A 509 21.50 3.55 -1.84
CA ILE A 509 21.97 2.31 -2.48
C ILE A 509 21.24 1.16 -1.77
N VAL A 510 20.58 0.29 -2.54
CA VAL A 510 19.80 -0.81 -1.98
C VAL A 510 20.72 -1.85 -1.36
N ASN A 511 20.40 -2.28 -0.14
CA ASN A 511 21.07 -3.39 0.52
C ASN A 511 20.02 -4.29 1.21
N THR A 512 19.85 -5.52 0.73
CA THR A 512 18.92 -6.52 1.31
C THR A 512 19.57 -7.36 2.42
N ALA A 513 20.82 -7.06 2.77
CA ALA A 513 21.62 -7.79 3.76
C ALA A 513 22.29 -6.84 4.77
N GLU A 514 21.59 -5.79 5.21
CA GLU A 514 22.08 -4.82 6.21
C GLU A 514 22.30 -5.46 7.59
N TYR A 515 21.56 -6.52 7.94
CA TYR A 515 21.61 -7.13 9.26
C TYR A 515 21.93 -8.64 9.21
N GLU A 516 22.49 -9.14 10.33
CA GLU A 516 22.58 -10.54 10.70
C GLU A 516 21.64 -10.82 11.88
N ILE A 517 20.99 -11.98 11.90
CA ILE A 517 20.07 -12.39 12.97
C ILE A 517 20.73 -13.50 13.79
N GLU A 518 20.89 -13.28 15.09
CA GLU A 518 21.29 -14.31 16.07
C GLU A 518 20.12 -14.57 17.02
N LEU A 519 19.79 -15.85 17.24
CA LEU A 519 18.89 -16.28 18.32
C LEU A 519 19.70 -16.69 19.54
N THR A 520 19.27 -16.26 20.73
CA THR A 520 20.01 -16.51 21.97
C THR A 520 19.08 -16.51 23.18
N ASN A 521 19.63 -16.80 24.36
CA ASN A 521 18.93 -16.66 25.63
C ASN A 521 19.60 -15.60 26.51
N ARG A 522 18.78 -14.82 27.22
CA ARG A 522 19.19 -13.81 28.22
C ARG A 522 18.43 -14.02 29.53
N ASP A 523 19.10 -13.69 30.63
CA ASP A 523 18.46 -13.57 31.95
C ASP A 523 17.60 -12.30 32.02
N TYR A 524 16.55 -12.34 32.84
CA TYR A 524 15.55 -11.28 32.90
C TYR A 524 15.41 -10.63 34.28
N THR A 525 15.42 -9.29 34.30
CA THR A 525 15.16 -8.50 35.50
C THR A 525 13.73 -7.96 35.46
N TYR A 526 12.85 -8.47 36.33
CA TYR A 526 11.43 -8.07 36.34
C TYR A 526 11.21 -6.64 36.87
N LEU A 527 10.68 -5.76 36.00
CA LEU A 527 10.27 -4.40 36.36
C LEU A 527 8.79 -4.35 36.75
N SER A 528 8.52 -4.15 38.04
CA SER A 528 7.15 -4.11 38.60
C SER A 528 6.41 -2.78 38.35
N THR A 529 7.10 -1.63 38.36
CA THR A 529 6.48 -0.29 38.47
C THR A 529 6.99 0.73 37.45
N GLY A 530 6.22 1.81 37.27
CA GLY A 530 6.61 2.98 36.46
C GLY A 530 6.45 2.83 34.95
N PHE A 531 5.42 2.13 34.49
CA PHE A 531 5.01 2.06 33.08
C PHE A 531 3.78 2.93 32.86
N THR A 532 3.72 3.61 31.72
CA THR A 532 2.60 4.48 31.29
C THR A 532 2.18 4.13 29.86
N SER A 533 1.02 4.58 29.40
CA SER A 533 0.77 4.63 27.95
C SER A 533 1.69 5.71 27.35
N ILE A 534 2.41 5.38 26.28
CA ILE A 534 3.23 6.28 25.48
C ILE A 534 2.77 6.06 24.04
N ASN A 535 2.35 7.13 23.35
CA ASN A 535 1.86 7.03 21.98
C ASN A 535 2.52 8.06 21.06
N ASN A 536 3.40 7.58 20.20
CA ASN A 536 4.12 8.33 19.16
C ASN A 536 4.84 9.60 19.69
N GLU A 537 5.28 9.53 20.95
CA GLU A 537 6.14 10.52 21.59
C GLU A 537 7.59 10.27 21.17
N TYR A 538 8.22 11.31 20.61
CA TYR A 538 9.60 11.27 20.12
C TYR A 538 10.58 11.54 21.27
N ILE A 539 11.45 10.57 21.54
CA ILE A 539 12.47 10.65 22.58
C ILE A 539 13.82 10.92 21.91
N THR A 540 14.44 12.05 22.26
CA THR A 540 15.81 12.39 21.85
C THR A 540 16.82 11.43 22.49
N LEU A 541 17.82 11.02 21.72
CA LEU A 541 18.91 10.15 22.15
C LEU A 541 20.18 10.97 22.45
N ASP A 542 21.01 10.51 23.39
CA ASP A 542 22.30 11.14 23.73
C ASP A 542 23.38 10.90 22.63
N TRP A 543 23.02 10.21 21.54
CA TRP A 543 23.86 9.95 20.37
C TRP A 543 22.98 9.69 19.13
N PRO A 544 23.46 9.96 17.91
CA PRO A 544 22.79 9.53 16.69
C PRO A 544 22.84 7.99 16.57
N PHE A 545 21.69 7.32 16.58
CA PHE A 545 21.61 5.85 16.46
C PHE A 545 21.70 5.42 14.99
N PRO A 546 22.67 4.56 14.59
CA PRO A 546 22.80 4.09 13.22
C PRO A 546 21.78 2.97 12.90
N TYR A 547 20.92 3.22 11.91
CA TYR A 547 19.87 2.30 11.49
C TYR A 547 19.50 2.53 10.01
N ALA A 548 19.20 1.47 9.25
CA ALA A 548 18.74 1.56 7.85
C ALA A 548 19.61 2.43 6.90
N GLY A 549 20.93 2.49 7.14
CA GLY A 549 21.85 3.37 6.40
C GLY A 549 21.72 4.87 6.69
N GLU A 550 21.06 5.25 7.79
CA GLU A 550 20.95 6.61 8.32
C GLU A 550 21.37 6.67 9.80
N PHE A 551 21.46 7.88 10.35
CA PHE A 551 21.68 8.14 11.77
C PHE A 551 20.51 8.95 12.31
N PHE A 552 19.92 8.51 13.43
CA PHE A 552 18.73 9.13 14.00
C PHE A 552 18.97 9.66 15.43
N ASP A 553 18.72 10.94 15.64
CA ASP A 553 18.85 11.60 16.95
C ASP A 553 17.61 11.41 17.85
N SER A 554 16.55 10.76 17.35
CA SER A 554 15.35 10.46 18.14
C SER A 554 14.62 9.20 17.65
N VAL A 555 13.79 8.65 18.52
CA VAL A 555 12.93 7.47 18.24
C VAL A 555 11.56 7.67 18.88
N ALA A 556 10.49 7.30 18.16
CA ALA A 556 9.13 7.36 18.67
C ALA A 556 8.67 6.00 19.21
N ILE A 557 7.91 6.00 20.32
CA ILE A 557 7.32 4.78 20.93
C ILE A 557 5.80 4.79 20.73
N SER A 558 5.26 3.78 20.05
CA SER A 558 3.80 3.57 19.91
C SER A 558 3.18 2.78 21.07
N THR A 559 1.87 2.89 21.24
CA THR A 559 1.08 2.01 22.15
C THR A 559 0.96 0.58 21.65
N ARG A 560 1.33 0.28 20.40
CA ARG A 560 1.26 -1.08 19.81
C ARG A 560 2.54 -1.90 20.01
N GLY A 561 3.61 -1.29 20.55
CA GLY A 561 4.89 -1.98 20.78
C GLY A 561 5.85 -1.94 19.60
N THR A 562 5.66 -0.94 18.75
CA THR A 562 6.48 -0.61 17.60
C THR A 562 7.26 0.68 17.89
N LEU A 563 8.56 0.69 17.54
CA LEU A 563 9.40 1.88 17.51
C LEU A 563 9.59 2.33 16.06
N THR A 564 9.49 3.63 15.79
CA THR A 564 9.78 4.18 14.46
C THR A 564 10.77 5.34 14.53
N PHE A 565 11.59 5.47 13.49
CA PHE A 565 12.54 6.56 13.30
C PHE A 565 12.06 7.57 12.25
N SER A 566 10.83 7.41 11.75
CA SER A 566 10.28 8.28 10.72
C SER A 566 10.07 9.71 11.21
N GLU A 567 10.53 10.70 10.45
CA GLU A 567 10.19 12.12 10.67
C GLU A 567 8.71 12.41 10.40
N LYS A 568 8.00 11.49 9.72
CA LYS A 568 6.53 11.50 9.67
C LYS A 568 6.02 11.17 11.07
N LYS A 569 5.86 12.22 11.87
CA LYS A 569 5.09 12.19 13.11
C LYS A 569 3.75 11.49 12.85
N GLN A 570 3.61 10.27 13.33
CA GLN A 570 2.32 9.57 13.42
C GLN A 570 1.45 10.24 14.52
N LEU A 571 1.19 11.53 14.35
CA LEU A 571 0.46 12.38 15.27
C LEU A 571 -1.04 12.14 15.10
N THR A 572 -1.67 11.70 16.18
CA THR A 572 -3.09 11.34 16.29
C THR A 572 -3.53 10.16 15.41
N GLU A 573 -4.37 9.31 15.99
CA GLU A 573 -5.26 8.46 15.19
C GLU A 573 -6.05 9.38 14.26
N GLU A 574 -6.07 9.08 12.96
CA GLU A 574 -6.67 9.97 11.95
C GLU A 574 -8.14 10.22 12.26
N ILE A 575 -8.67 11.39 11.83
CA ILE A 575 -10.12 11.64 11.84
C ILE A 575 -10.73 10.84 10.68
N TYR A 576 -10.80 9.54 10.92
CA TYR A 576 -11.29 8.48 10.06
C TYR A 576 -12.47 7.83 10.79
N PRO A 577 -13.50 7.31 10.11
CA PRO A 577 -14.74 6.94 10.81
C PRO A 577 -14.57 5.74 11.77
N TYR A 578 -13.48 4.97 11.62
CA TYR A 578 -13.04 3.87 12.49
C TYR A 578 -11.52 3.98 12.70
N ASN A 579 -10.98 3.47 13.81
CA ASN A 579 -9.53 3.47 14.04
C ASN A 579 -8.84 2.50 13.06
N PHE A 580 -8.12 3.05 12.08
CA PHE A 580 -7.31 2.27 11.13
C PHE A 580 -5.92 2.03 11.71
N PHE A 581 -5.65 0.80 12.16
CA PHE A 581 -4.39 0.41 12.82
C PHE A 581 -3.23 0.26 11.82
N LYS A 582 -2.64 1.38 11.39
CA LYS A 582 -1.43 1.40 10.53
C LYS A 582 -0.28 0.58 11.10
N GLU A 583 -0.18 0.51 12.42
CA GLU A 583 0.87 -0.23 13.13
C GLU A 583 0.74 -1.76 12.99
N ALA A 584 -0.33 -2.26 12.37
CA ALA A 584 -0.44 -3.65 11.93
C ALA A 584 0.33 -3.94 10.62
N VAL A 585 0.95 -2.92 9.98
CA VAL A 585 1.74 -3.01 8.75
C VAL A 585 3.22 -2.78 9.06
N TYR A 586 4.12 -3.44 8.32
CA TYR A 586 5.55 -3.15 8.36
C TYR A 586 5.84 -1.88 7.54
N GLU A 587 5.79 -0.71 8.18
CA GLU A 587 6.31 0.52 7.58
C GLU A 587 7.85 0.45 7.40
N ASP A 588 8.41 1.34 6.58
CA ASP A 588 9.85 1.57 6.50
C ASP A 588 10.41 2.02 7.86
N ILE A 589 11.73 1.85 8.05
CA ILE A 589 12.50 2.35 9.21
C ILE A 589 11.83 2.13 10.58
N THR A 590 11.38 0.90 10.79
CA THR A 590 10.51 0.50 11.90
C THR A 590 11.00 -0.78 12.58
N ILE A 591 10.97 -0.80 13.91
CA ILE A 591 11.26 -1.97 14.76
C ILE A 591 9.97 -2.37 15.47
N SER A 592 9.42 -3.55 15.18
CA SER A 592 8.21 -4.05 15.86
C SER A 592 8.52 -5.23 16.76
N ALA A 593 8.03 -5.18 18.00
CA ALA A 593 8.00 -6.33 18.91
C ALA A 593 6.65 -7.09 18.88
N TYR A 594 5.59 -6.56 18.26
CA TYR A 594 4.25 -7.17 18.26
C TYR A 594 3.52 -6.87 16.95
N ASN A 595 3.28 -7.89 16.12
CA ASN A 595 2.64 -7.75 14.81
C ASN A 595 1.33 -8.53 14.74
N GLY A 596 0.18 -7.87 14.90
CA GLY A 596 -1.12 -8.56 14.90
C GLY A 596 -2.30 -7.60 14.93
N TYR A 597 -3.40 -7.99 14.30
CA TYR A 597 -4.58 -7.13 14.19
C TYR A 597 -5.28 -6.92 15.55
N PHE A 598 -5.25 -7.92 16.44
CA PHE A 598 -5.96 -7.89 17.73
C PHE A 598 -5.18 -7.27 18.90
N PHE A 599 -4.11 -6.49 18.63
CA PHE A 599 -3.49 -5.60 19.62
C PHE A 599 -4.29 -4.29 19.81
N THR A 600 -5.61 -4.42 19.99
CA THR A 600 -6.56 -3.30 20.17
C THR A 600 -6.35 -2.57 21.50
N ASP A 601 -5.91 -3.29 22.54
CA ASP A 601 -5.51 -2.70 23.82
C ASP A 601 -4.15 -2.01 23.73
N GLU A 602 -3.99 -0.86 24.40
CA GLU A 602 -2.68 -0.23 24.55
C GLU A 602 -1.70 -1.09 25.38
N LEU A 603 -0.48 -1.26 24.86
CA LEU A 603 0.66 -1.67 25.66
C LEU A 603 1.12 -0.49 26.53
N LYS A 604 1.49 -0.78 27.77
CA LYS A 604 2.11 0.20 28.67
C LYS A 604 3.62 0.09 28.54
N SER A 605 4.25 1.22 28.28
CA SER A 605 5.65 1.36 27.93
C SER A 605 6.44 2.02 29.07
N LYS A 606 7.74 1.73 29.12
CA LYS A 606 8.72 2.38 29.99
C LYS A 606 10.08 2.36 29.32
N TYR A 607 10.75 3.51 29.21
CA TYR A 607 12.08 3.59 28.60
C TYR A 607 13.15 4.02 29.59
N PHE A 608 14.41 3.76 29.23
CA PHE A 608 15.62 4.20 29.91
C PHE A 608 16.68 4.55 28.86
N LEU A 609 17.46 5.59 29.13
CA LEU A 609 18.66 5.93 28.36
C LEU A 609 19.89 5.64 29.25
N THR A 610 20.95 5.09 28.67
CA THR A 610 22.18 4.70 29.39
C THR A 610 23.41 5.06 28.58
N ASP A 611 24.59 5.01 29.23
CA ASP A 611 25.90 5.28 28.61
C ASP A 611 26.19 4.40 27.36
N SER A 612 25.48 3.28 27.18
CA SER A 612 25.71 2.29 26.10
C SER A 612 24.51 2.01 25.19
N SER A 613 23.29 2.20 25.68
CA SER A 613 22.06 1.74 25.03
C SER A 613 20.79 2.49 25.47
N PHE A 614 19.82 2.56 24.56
CA PHE A 614 18.45 2.99 24.85
C PHE A 614 17.57 1.73 24.98
N ILE A 615 16.78 1.65 26.05
CA ILE A 615 16.05 0.44 26.43
C ILE A 615 14.57 0.77 26.57
N VAL A 616 13.71 0.13 25.78
CA VAL A 616 12.25 0.21 25.90
C VAL A 616 11.69 -1.10 26.44
N TRP A 617 10.76 -1.01 27.38
CA TRP A 617 10.03 -2.12 27.94
C TRP A 617 8.54 -1.93 27.64
N HIS A 618 7.91 -2.92 27.01
CA HIS A 618 6.48 -2.94 26.75
C HIS A 618 5.82 -4.03 27.59
N ARG A 619 4.64 -3.76 28.17
CA ARG A 619 3.85 -4.76 28.88
C ARG A 619 2.35 -4.65 28.65
N ARG A 620 1.66 -5.79 28.63
CA ARG A 620 0.20 -5.91 28.73
C ARG A 620 -0.13 -6.76 29.94
N TYR A 621 -1.04 -6.28 30.78
CA TYR A 621 -1.59 -7.05 31.91
C TYR A 621 -3.12 -6.99 31.85
N THR A 622 -3.73 -8.11 31.45
CA THR A 622 -5.16 -8.36 31.66
C THR A 622 -5.33 -9.39 32.79
N SER A 623 -6.57 -9.77 33.10
CA SER A 623 -6.85 -10.89 34.02
C SER A 623 -6.29 -12.23 33.55
N SER A 624 -6.10 -12.39 32.23
CA SER A 624 -5.94 -13.67 31.55
C SER A 624 -4.67 -13.74 30.70
N PHE A 625 -3.92 -12.64 30.59
CA PHE A 625 -2.83 -12.48 29.63
C PHE A 625 -1.74 -11.57 30.20
N ARG A 626 -0.48 -11.97 30.06
CA ARG A 626 0.69 -11.21 30.53
C ARG A 626 1.77 -11.21 29.47
N MET A 627 1.98 -10.06 28.83
CA MET A 627 3.13 -9.81 27.96
C MET A 627 4.13 -8.93 28.68
N VAL A 628 5.41 -9.27 28.58
CA VAL A 628 6.49 -8.28 28.72
C VAL A 628 7.56 -8.55 27.66
N SER A 629 7.90 -7.51 26.89
CA SER A 629 9.07 -7.50 26.01
C SER A 629 10.01 -6.34 26.36
N ARG A 630 11.26 -6.48 25.94
CA ARG A 630 12.32 -5.48 26.06
C ARG A 630 13.01 -5.32 24.71
N ILE A 631 13.06 -4.11 24.20
CA ILE A 631 13.84 -3.71 23.03
C ILE A 631 15.05 -2.92 23.55
N GLU A 632 16.25 -3.20 23.05
CA GLU A 632 17.47 -2.48 23.40
C GLU A 632 18.23 -2.07 22.13
N LEU A 633 18.44 -0.76 21.96
CA LEU A 633 19.18 -0.14 20.88
C LEU A 633 20.58 0.23 21.38
N PHE A 634 21.63 -0.38 20.85
CA PHE A 634 23.01 -0.13 21.26
C PHE A 634 23.70 0.94 20.40
N LYS A 635 24.72 1.61 20.95
CA LYS A 635 25.54 2.62 20.25
C LYS A 635 26.25 2.12 18.97
N ASP A 636 26.38 0.80 18.80
CA ASP A 636 26.97 0.13 17.63
C ASP A 636 25.94 -0.17 16.52
N GLY A 637 24.66 0.18 16.71
CA GLY A 637 23.56 -0.12 15.78
C GLY A 637 22.94 -1.53 15.97
N ARG A 638 23.42 -2.32 16.93
CA ARG A 638 22.81 -3.59 17.30
C ARG A 638 21.47 -3.36 18.00
N ILE A 639 20.51 -4.22 17.69
CA ILE A 639 19.17 -4.22 18.28
C ILE A 639 18.97 -5.59 18.95
N GLU A 640 18.69 -5.62 20.26
CA GLU A 640 18.25 -6.85 20.95
C GLU A 640 16.76 -6.74 21.30
N ILE A 641 15.97 -7.73 20.89
CA ILE A 641 14.54 -7.84 21.24
C ILE A 641 14.34 -9.12 22.05
N TYR A 642 13.65 -8.99 23.18
CA TYR A 642 13.57 -10.00 24.23
C TYR A 642 12.12 -10.19 24.70
N PHE A 643 11.73 -11.44 25.03
CA PHE A 643 10.43 -11.78 25.62
C PHE A 643 10.60 -12.66 26.87
N MET A 644 9.92 -12.32 27.97
CA MET A 644 10.15 -12.96 29.29
C MET A 644 9.58 -14.36 29.41
N ASP A 645 8.28 -14.46 29.19
CA ASP A 645 7.43 -15.54 29.66
C ASP A 645 6.20 -15.56 28.76
N SER A 646 5.83 -16.72 28.24
CA SER A 646 4.73 -16.84 27.29
C SER A 646 3.41 -17.03 28.03
N LEU A 647 2.57 -16.01 27.93
CA LEU A 647 1.13 -15.99 27.61
C LEU A 647 0.15 -17.00 28.26
N GLY A 648 0.54 -17.71 29.31
CA GLY A 648 -0.33 -18.33 30.31
C GLY A 648 -1.61 -18.99 29.80
N SER A 649 -1.50 -20.19 29.23
CA SER A 649 -2.57 -21.21 29.12
C SER A 649 -3.71 -21.01 28.11
N TYR A 650 -3.77 -19.88 27.38
CA TYR A 650 -4.70 -19.74 26.25
C TYR A 650 -3.94 -19.63 24.93
N SER A 651 -4.25 -20.50 23.98
CA SER A 651 -3.76 -20.45 22.61
C SER A 651 -4.39 -19.28 21.86
N THR A 652 -3.92 -18.06 22.12
CA THR A 652 -4.44 -16.85 21.48
C THR A 652 -4.06 -16.79 20.01
N ASN A 653 -5.03 -16.37 19.18
CA ASN A 653 -4.86 -16.06 17.76
C ASN A 653 -3.96 -14.82 17.48
N ASP A 654 -3.38 -14.24 18.53
CA ASP A 654 -2.72 -12.93 18.55
C ASP A 654 -1.23 -13.01 18.14
N LEU A 655 -0.55 -14.15 18.35
CA LEU A 655 0.84 -14.40 17.95
C LEU A 655 0.94 -15.13 16.60
N ALA A 656 0.17 -14.71 15.61
CA ALA A 656 0.23 -15.31 14.28
C ALA A 656 1.53 -14.95 13.53
N ARG A 657 2.03 -13.71 13.70
CA ARG A 657 3.20 -13.17 12.99
C ARG A 657 4.41 -13.03 13.90
N HIS A 658 5.58 -13.26 13.33
CA HIS A 658 6.87 -12.91 13.89
C HIS A 658 7.01 -11.39 14.14
N PHE A 659 7.90 -11.05 15.07
CA PHE A 659 8.38 -9.69 15.28
C PHE A 659 9.64 -9.44 14.42
N GLY A 660 10.09 -8.20 14.25
CA GLY A 660 11.23 -7.93 13.36
C GLY A 660 11.59 -6.46 13.17
N ILE A 661 12.52 -6.22 12.25
CA ILE A 661 12.97 -4.88 11.85
C ILE A 661 12.78 -4.66 10.34
N SER A 662 12.49 -3.42 9.97
CA SER A 662 12.21 -2.97 8.60
C SER A 662 13.06 -1.75 8.28
N THR A 663 13.79 -1.79 7.16
CA THR A 663 14.61 -0.70 6.63
C THR A 663 14.01 -0.18 5.32
N TYR A 664 14.61 0.83 4.69
CA TYR A 664 14.22 1.25 3.34
C TYR A 664 14.37 0.12 2.28
N SER A 665 15.27 -0.84 2.51
CA SER A 665 15.74 -1.82 1.51
C SER A 665 15.41 -3.28 1.83
N GLY A 666 15.04 -3.62 3.08
CA GLY A 666 14.79 -5.00 3.48
C GLY A 666 13.99 -5.14 4.77
N GLN A 667 13.29 -6.27 4.89
CA GLN A 667 12.58 -6.68 6.09
C GLN A 667 13.27 -7.90 6.70
N TYR A 668 13.44 -7.90 8.00
CA TYR A 668 14.19 -8.89 8.76
C TYR A 668 13.29 -9.41 9.88
N PHE A 669 12.48 -10.43 9.57
CA PHE A 669 11.69 -11.15 10.55
C PHE A 669 12.62 -11.95 11.48
N SER A 670 12.41 -11.86 12.80
CA SER A 670 13.05 -12.78 13.73
C SER A 670 12.60 -14.20 13.43
N GLN A 671 13.50 -15.18 13.47
CA GLN A 671 13.14 -16.61 13.41
C GLN A 671 12.72 -17.20 14.78
N GLN A 672 12.65 -16.38 15.83
CA GLN A 672 12.26 -16.81 17.16
C GLN A 672 10.79 -17.26 17.19
N ILE A 673 10.59 -18.53 17.50
CA ILE A 673 9.28 -19.09 17.85
C ILE A 673 9.00 -18.75 19.33
N PRO A 674 7.77 -18.33 19.71
CA PRO A 674 7.38 -18.14 21.10
C PRO A 674 7.58 -19.41 21.94
N LEU A 675 7.99 -19.28 23.21
CA LEU A 675 8.37 -20.43 24.05
C LEU A 675 7.23 -21.48 24.18
N GLU A 676 5.98 -21.05 24.43
CA GLU A 676 4.78 -21.90 24.44
C GLU A 676 4.49 -22.63 23.11
N LEU A 677 5.01 -22.12 21.98
CA LEU A 677 4.91 -22.76 20.65
C LEU A 677 6.13 -23.64 20.32
N ALA A 678 6.86 -24.10 21.35
CA ALA A 678 8.10 -24.86 21.29
C ALA A 678 9.34 -24.08 20.82
N GLY A 679 9.47 -22.82 21.26
CA GLY A 679 10.69 -22.03 21.07
C GLY A 679 11.80 -22.36 22.09
N ASP A 680 13.04 -22.54 21.60
CA ASP A 680 14.24 -22.71 22.42
C ASP A 680 14.90 -21.38 22.87
N PHE A 681 14.45 -20.25 22.34
CA PHE A 681 15.10 -18.94 22.48
C PHE A 681 14.15 -17.85 22.96
N ASN A 682 14.61 -17.04 23.91
CA ASN A 682 13.86 -15.89 24.45
C ASN A 682 14.33 -14.52 23.90
N THR A 683 15.44 -14.49 23.16
CA THR A 683 16.05 -13.26 22.60
C THR A 683 16.40 -13.40 21.12
N THR A 684 16.21 -12.32 20.36
CA THR A 684 16.77 -12.12 19.02
C THR A 684 17.69 -10.90 19.00
N ILE A 685 18.85 -11.04 18.35
CA ILE A 685 19.82 -9.96 18.10
C ILE A 685 19.84 -9.67 16.60
N PHE A 686 19.61 -8.43 16.21
CA PHE A 686 19.93 -7.92 14.88
C PHE A 686 21.26 -7.16 14.95
N LYS A 687 22.30 -7.67 14.27
CA LYS A 687 23.63 -7.05 14.20
C LYS A 687 23.79 -6.34 12.86
N PRO A 688 24.14 -5.05 12.80
CA PRO A 688 24.40 -4.38 11.53
C PRO A 688 25.69 -4.95 10.91
N LYS A 689 25.62 -5.28 9.62
CA LYS A 689 26.78 -5.68 8.82
C LYS A 689 27.44 -4.42 8.27
N PRO A 690 28.77 -4.25 8.41
CA PRO A 690 29.47 -3.09 7.87
C PRO A 690 29.27 -2.98 6.35
N GLN A 691 28.72 -1.86 5.88
CA GLN A 691 28.49 -1.62 4.46
C GLN A 691 29.83 -1.40 3.74
N SER A 692 30.38 -2.48 3.16
CA SER A 692 31.57 -2.40 2.32
C SER A 692 31.17 -2.14 0.86
N SER A 693 30.69 -0.92 0.58
CA SER A 693 30.46 -0.44 -0.78
C SER A 693 31.67 0.34 -1.29
N LEU A 694 32.04 0.12 -2.56
CA LEU A 694 32.94 1.02 -3.28
C LEU A 694 32.28 2.36 -3.60
N PHE A 695 30.95 2.39 -3.58
CA PHE A 695 30.11 3.52 -3.97
C PHE A 695 29.46 4.18 -2.76
N SER A 696 29.32 5.50 -2.84
CA SER A 696 28.47 6.33 -1.98
C SER A 696 27.43 7.05 -2.84
N LEU A 697 26.39 7.58 -2.20
CA LEU A 697 25.32 8.30 -2.87
C LEU A 697 24.99 9.53 -2.02
N SER A 698 25.15 10.73 -2.59
CA SER A 698 24.97 11.98 -1.85
C SER A 698 23.50 12.36 -1.69
N ASN A 699 23.20 13.27 -0.77
CA ASN A 699 21.83 13.76 -0.54
C ASN A 699 21.23 14.46 -1.77
N ASP A 700 22.07 15.02 -2.64
CA ASP A 700 21.67 15.66 -3.90
C ASP A 700 21.53 14.64 -5.07
N GLY A 701 21.75 13.35 -4.81
CA GLY A 701 21.58 12.27 -5.78
C GLY A 701 22.78 12.02 -6.69
N PHE A 702 24.00 12.42 -6.32
CA PHE A 702 25.21 12.03 -7.04
C PHE A 702 25.69 10.65 -6.58
N LEU A 703 25.76 9.70 -7.51
CA LEU A 703 26.45 8.41 -7.34
C LEU A 703 27.95 8.65 -7.45
N GLU A 704 28.66 8.38 -6.37
CA GLU A 704 30.07 8.71 -6.19
C GLU A 704 30.91 7.44 -5.96
N MET A 705 32.17 7.46 -6.40
CA MET A 705 33.16 6.43 -6.11
C MET A 705 34.54 7.10 -5.97
N PRO A 706 35.26 6.93 -4.85
CA PRO A 706 36.65 7.37 -4.75
C PRO A 706 37.54 6.58 -5.73
N ASN A 707 38.72 7.10 -6.04
CA ASN A 707 39.59 6.53 -7.06
C ASN A 707 40.12 5.13 -6.69
N THR A 708 39.57 4.10 -7.35
CA THR A 708 39.93 2.69 -7.09
C THR A 708 41.04 2.17 -7.99
N SER A 709 41.80 1.21 -7.47
CA SER A 709 42.91 0.52 -8.13
C SER A 709 42.52 -0.82 -8.76
N TYR A 710 41.29 -1.29 -8.54
CA TYR A 710 40.79 -2.59 -9.00
C TYR A 710 39.93 -2.41 -10.26
N PRO A 711 40.37 -2.88 -11.44
CA PRO A 711 39.52 -2.94 -12.63
C PRO A 711 38.55 -4.12 -12.55
N GLY A 712 37.37 -3.98 -13.17
CA GLY A 712 36.31 -4.98 -13.13
C GLY A 712 34.92 -4.39 -13.39
N LYS A 713 33.91 -5.27 -13.45
CA LYS A 713 32.50 -4.87 -13.46
C LYS A 713 31.95 -4.93 -12.05
N HIS A 714 31.35 -3.83 -11.60
CA HIS A 714 30.62 -3.72 -10.35
C HIS A 714 29.15 -3.48 -10.66
N GLN A 715 28.27 -4.01 -9.82
CA GLN A 715 26.82 -3.82 -9.95
C GLN A 715 26.26 -3.40 -8.60
N LEU A 716 25.28 -2.50 -8.66
CA LEU A 716 24.54 -2.00 -7.51
C LEU A 716 23.13 -1.63 -7.94
N HIS A 717 22.22 -1.52 -6.99
CA HIS A 717 20.89 -0.96 -7.22
C HIS A 717 20.78 0.37 -6.49
N VAL A 718 20.30 1.39 -7.20
CA VAL A 718 20.03 2.72 -6.65
C VAL A 718 18.52 2.87 -6.48
N MET A 719 18.10 3.44 -5.36
CA MET A 719 16.72 3.75 -5.02
C MET A 719 16.54 5.27 -4.88
N VAL A 720 15.49 5.80 -5.48
CA VAL A 720 14.91 7.12 -5.14
C VAL A 720 13.61 6.86 -4.37
N ILE A 721 13.38 7.65 -3.32
CA ILE A 721 12.15 7.63 -2.51
C ILE A 721 11.58 9.05 -2.52
N ASP A 722 10.28 9.21 -2.74
CA ASP A 722 9.59 10.51 -2.69
C ASP A 722 8.98 10.81 -1.31
N SER A 723 8.35 11.98 -1.15
CA SER A 723 7.74 12.39 0.13
C SER A 723 6.46 11.64 0.49
N THR A 724 5.75 11.06 -0.48
CA THR A 724 4.64 10.13 -0.21
C THR A 724 5.18 8.81 0.39
N GLY A 725 6.33 8.37 -0.09
CA GLY A 725 6.94 7.07 0.19
C GLY A 725 7.03 6.18 -1.05
N GLU A 726 6.68 6.67 -2.25
CA GLU A 726 6.85 5.93 -3.49
C GLU A 726 8.33 5.71 -3.77
N LYS A 727 8.70 4.45 -4.07
CA LYS A 727 10.06 4.03 -4.37
C LYS A 727 10.22 3.79 -5.87
N ALA A 728 11.38 4.12 -6.42
CA ALA A 728 11.84 3.70 -7.74
C ALA A 728 13.25 3.14 -7.59
N VAL A 729 13.51 1.96 -8.15
CA VAL A 729 14.81 1.27 -8.08
C VAL A 729 15.35 1.06 -9.48
N LYS A 730 16.68 1.12 -9.67
CA LYS A 730 17.34 0.79 -10.93
C LYS A 730 18.68 0.12 -10.71
N ARG A 731 18.97 -0.94 -11.47
CA ARG A 731 20.28 -1.60 -11.47
C ARG A 731 21.28 -0.75 -12.28
N PHE A 732 22.42 -0.43 -11.70
CA PHE A 732 23.56 0.21 -12.37
C PHE A 732 24.71 -0.80 -12.54
N GLU A 733 25.37 -0.76 -13.70
CA GLU A 733 26.58 -1.54 -14.01
C GLU A 733 27.73 -0.57 -14.25
N VAL A 734 28.70 -0.53 -13.32
CA VAL A 734 29.89 0.31 -13.40
C VAL A 734 31.08 -0.54 -13.83
N GLU A 735 31.63 -0.25 -15.00
CA GLU A 735 32.77 -0.97 -15.58
C GLU A 735 34.05 -0.14 -15.48
N ILE A 736 35.02 -0.66 -14.75
CA ILE A 736 36.29 0.00 -14.42
C ILE A 736 37.37 -0.63 -15.29
N LEU A 737 37.76 0.08 -16.34
CA LEU A 737 38.79 -0.35 -17.29
C LEU A 737 40.19 0.05 -16.81
N ASP A 738 41.21 -0.76 -17.11
CA ASP A 738 42.59 -0.30 -16.90
C ASP A 738 42.98 0.69 -18.02
N ARG A 739 43.75 1.75 -17.70
CA ARG A 739 44.30 2.68 -18.71
C ARG A 739 45.46 2.09 -19.50
N ALA A 740 45.96 0.92 -19.10
CA ALA A 740 46.90 0.16 -19.91
C ALA A 740 46.28 -0.17 -21.27
N LEU A 741 46.82 0.42 -22.35
CA LEU A 741 46.58 -0.06 -23.72
C LEU A 741 46.76 -1.58 -23.71
N ASP A 742 45.72 -2.31 -24.10
CA ASP A 742 45.74 -3.77 -24.16
C ASP A 742 46.48 -4.20 -25.43
N LEU A 743 47.80 -4.02 -25.33
CA LEU A 743 48.76 -3.97 -26.42
C LEU A 743 49.40 -5.34 -26.56
N ALA A 744 49.05 -6.04 -27.63
CA ALA A 744 49.66 -7.29 -28.03
C ALA A 744 50.44 -7.09 -29.34
N LEU A 745 51.56 -7.80 -29.46
CA LEU A 745 52.40 -7.83 -30.65
C LEU A 745 52.63 -9.30 -31.00
N TYR A 746 52.18 -9.71 -32.18
CA TYR A 746 52.22 -11.11 -32.61
C TYR A 746 52.32 -11.25 -34.13
N PRO A 747 52.95 -12.33 -34.67
CA PRO A 747 53.68 -13.36 -33.93
C PRO A 747 54.94 -12.79 -33.25
N ASN A 748 55.51 -13.54 -32.31
CA ASN A 748 56.74 -13.18 -31.61
C ASN A 748 57.45 -14.47 -31.15
N PRO A 749 58.52 -14.94 -31.82
CA PRO A 749 59.23 -14.28 -32.94
C PRO A 749 58.38 -14.05 -34.19
N ALA A 750 58.80 -13.08 -35.01
CA ALA A 750 58.23 -12.77 -36.32
C ALA A 750 59.32 -12.88 -37.41
N SER A 751 58.91 -12.97 -38.68
CA SER A 751 59.81 -13.01 -39.83
C SER A 751 59.66 -11.76 -40.70
N GLU A 752 58.67 -11.74 -41.59
CA GLU A 752 58.45 -10.63 -42.54
C GLU A 752 57.48 -9.56 -42.01
N GLN A 753 56.53 -9.94 -41.15
CA GLN A 753 55.43 -9.08 -40.72
C GLN A 753 55.06 -9.30 -39.26
N VAL A 754 54.52 -8.26 -38.62
CA VAL A 754 54.02 -8.30 -37.25
C VAL A 754 52.73 -7.50 -37.10
N THR A 755 51.76 -8.06 -36.39
CA THR A 755 50.50 -7.41 -36.04
C THR A 755 50.61 -6.76 -34.66
N ILE A 756 50.26 -5.49 -34.59
CA ILE A 756 50.16 -4.70 -33.36
C ILE A 756 48.67 -4.49 -33.08
N SER A 757 48.14 -5.24 -32.11
CA SER A 757 46.76 -5.09 -31.61
C SER A 757 46.76 -4.12 -30.43
N LEU A 758 45.89 -3.11 -30.46
CA LEU A 758 45.66 -2.20 -29.34
C LEU A 758 44.20 -1.76 -29.24
N ASN A 759 43.70 -1.67 -28.00
CA ASN A 759 42.40 -1.07 -27.72
C ASN A 759 42.54 0.43 -27.49
N SER A 760 41.58 1.21 -28.00
CA SER A 760 41.42 2.63 -27.70
C SER A 760 39.95 2.98 -27.46
N LEU A 761 39.67 4.18 -26.95
CA LEU A 761 38.32 4.62 -26.57
C LEU A 761 37.97 6.00 -27.13
N GLU A 762 38.92 6.67 -27.79
CA GLU A 762 38.74 7.95 -28.46
C GLU A 762 39.43 7.92 -29.83
N ASN A 763 39.03 8.78 -30.76
CA ASN A 763 39.77 8.98 -32.01
C ASN A 763 41.10 9.70 -31.72
N ASN A 764 42.23 9.01 -31.86
CA ASN A 764 43.57 9.58 -31.68
C ASN A 764 44.56 8.98 -32.69
N THR A 765 45.74 9.58 -32.83
CA THR A 765 46.82 9.03 -33.67
C THR A 765 47.87 8.38 -32.77
N ALA A 766 48.21 7.12 -33.05
CA ALA A 766 49.30 6.39 -32.42
C ALA A 766 50.57 6.45 -33.27
N GLU A 767 51.69 6.76 -32.63
CA GLU A 767 53.03 6.74 -33.20
C GLU A 767 53.74 5.44 -32.79
N ILE A 768 54.08 4.62 -33.79
CA ILE A 768 54.66 3.28 -33.66
C ILE A 768 56.12 3.34 -34.10
N ASP A 769 57.04 3.30 -33.13
CA ASP A 769 58.48 3.27 -33.36
C ASP A 769 59.06 1.86 -33.18
N ILE A 770 60.01 1.46 -34.04
CA ILE A 770 60.84 0.26 -33.86
C ILE A 770 62.29 0.68 -33.63
N PHE A 771 62.88 0.21 -32.53
CA PHE A 771 64.29 0.40 -32.18
C PHE A 771 65.04 -0.93 -32.14
N ASP A 772 66.34 -0.91 -32.44
CA ASP A 772 67.24 -2.02 -32.08
C ASP A 772 67.66 -1.99 -30.60
N ILE A 773 68.39 -3.01 -30.15
CA ILE A 773 68.92 -3.11 -28.77
C ILE A 773 69.91 -1.99 -28.38
N SER A 774 70.42 -1.19 -29.33
CA SER A 774 71.25 -0.02 -29.03
C SER A 774 70.44 1.26 -28.82
N GLY A 775 69.11 1.21 -29.03
CA GLY A 775 68.22 2.36 -28.95
C GLY A 775 68.18 3.21 -30.23
N LYS A 776 68.73 2.70 -31.34
CA LYS A 776 68.65 3.37 -32.65
C LYS A 776 67.27 3.11 -33.26
N LEU A 777 66.59 4.18 -33.64
CA LEU A 777 65.31 4.12 -34.39
C LEU A 777 65.56 3.56 -35.80
N LEU A 778 64.75 2.58 -36.21
CA LEU A 778 64.83 1.92 -37.51
C LEU A 778 63.59 2.15 -38.37
N LEU A 779 62.42 2.23 -37.74
CA LEU A 779 61.13 2.51 -38.37
C LEU A 779 60.31 3.39 -37.44
N SER A 780 59.56 4.35 -38.00
CA SER A 780 58.49 5.06 -37.30
C SER A 780 57.30 5.20 -38.23
N LYS A 781 56.09 5.00 -37.71
CA LYS A 781 54.83 5.03 -38.47
C LYS A 781 53.72 5.62 -37.61
N GLN A 782 52.93 6.53 -38.17
CA GLN A 782 51.73 7.05 -37.50
C GLN A 782 50.49 6.35 -38.08
N ASN A 783 49.55 6.03 -37.19
CA ASN A 783 48.34 5.30 -37.50
C ASN A 783 47.17 5.90 -36.72
N ASP A 784 46.08 6.24 -37.41
CA ASP A 784 44.85 6.68 -36.75
C ASP A 784 44.14 5.51 -36.08
N VAL A 785 43.65 5.77 -34.87
CA VAL A 785 43.10 4.82 -33.91
C VAL A 785 41.68 5.23 -33.57
N ILE A 786 40.73 4.32 -33.73
CA ILE A 786 39.32 4.53 -33.42
C ILE A 786 38.93 3.88 -32.07
N PRO A 787 37.81 4.28 -31.45
CA PRO A 787 37.25 3.56 -30.30
C PRO A 787 37.01 2.07 -30.62
N GLY A 788 37.39 1.19 -29.69
CA GLY A 788 37.37 -0.26 -29.84
C GLY A 788 38.75 -0.87 -30.09
N LYS A 789 38.75 -2.09 -30.67
CA LYS A 789 39.98 -2.84 -31.00
C LYS A 789 40.52 -2.41 -32.36
N ASN A 790 41.80 -2.08 -32.41
CA ASN A 790 42.53 -1.69 -33.61
C ASN A 790 43.69 -2.65 -33.84
N GLU A 791 43.92 -3.06 -35.09
CA GLU A 791 45.00 -4.00 -35.43
C GLU A 791 45.79 -3.49 -36.64
N TYR A 792 47.08 -3.25 -36.44
CA TYR A 792 47.97 -2.70 -37.45
C TYR A 792 49.00 -3.73 -37.88
N LEU A 793 48.94 -4.12 -39.15
CA LEU A 793 49.97 -4.92 -39.78
C LEU A 793 51.18 -4.03 -40.12
N LEU A 794 52.36 -4.46 -39.67
CA LEU A 794 53.62 -3.78 -39.89
C LEU A 794 54.59 -4.71 -40.63
N ASP A 795 55.07 -4.23 -41.78
CA ASP A 795 56.16 -4.86 -42.53
C ASP A 795 57.48 -4.63 -41.78
N ILE A 796 58.20 -5.73 -41.55
CA ILE A 796 59.50 -5.78 -40.86
C ILE A 796 60.53 -6.61 -41.65
N SER A 797 60.24 -6.97 -42.91
CA SER A 797 61.12 -7.75 -43.81
C SER A 797 62.50 -7.12 -44.05
N MET A 798 62.63 -5.82 -43.76
CA MET A 798 63.85 -5.03 -43.80
C MET A 798 64.67 -5.04 -42.47
N LEU A 799 64.23 -5.78 -41.46
CA LEU A 799 64.97 -6.06 -40.22
C LEU A 799 65.77 -7.36 -40.35
N SER A 800 66.92 -7.45 -39.69
CA SER A 800 67.73 -8.67 -39.62
C SER A 800 67.37 -9.50 -38.40
N ASP A 801 67.83 -10.75 -38.34
CA ASP A 801 67.75 -11.58 -37.13
C ASP A 801 68.24 -10.82 -35.89
N GLY A 802 67.39 -10.76 -34.85
CA GLY A 802 67.71 -9.94 -33.69
C GLY A 802 66.56 -9.70 -32.72
N ILE A 803 66.81 -8.80 -31.78
CA ILE A 803 65.85 -8.34 -30.77
C ILE A 803 65.54 -6.87 -31.03
N TYR A 804 64.25 -6.54 -30.99
CA TYR A 804 63.75 -5.20 -31.28
C TYR A 804 62.77 -4.73 -30.20
N LEU A 805 62.68 -3.41 -30.05
CA LEU A 805 61.77 -2.74 -29.13
C LEU A 805 60.74 -1.96 -29.94
N CYS A 806 59.48 -2.39 -29.88
CA CYS A 806 58.36 -1.68 -30.47
C CYS A 806 57.75 -0.75 -29.42
N LYS A 807 57.86 0.56 -29.61
CA LYS A 807 57.31 1.58 -28.70
C LYS A 807 56.13 2.26 -29.37
N ILE A 808 54.95 2.14 -28.77
CA ILE A 808 53.76 2.86 -29.20
C ILE A 808 53.52 4.04 -28.24
N LYS A 809 53.29 5.23 -28.80
CA LYS A 809 52.89 6.44 -28.09
C LYS A 809 51.56 6.95 -28.63
N ASN A 810 50.73 7.52 -27.79
CA ASN A 810 49.67 8.45 -28.18
C ASN A 810 49.69 9.66 -27.22
N SER A 811 48.64 10.50 -27.25
CA SER A 811 48.56 11.69 -26.39
C SER A 811 48.62 11.39 -24.89
N ASN A 812 48.20 10.20 -24.47
CA ASN A 812 47.92 9.87 -23.06
C ASN A 812 48.83 8.75 -22.50
N LEU A 813 49.54 8.00 -23.36
CA LEU A 813 50.34 6.83 -22.96
C LEU A 813 51.58 6.62 -23.85
N SER A 814 52.63 6.00 -23.30
CA SER A 814 53.80 5.50 -24.04
C SER A 814 54.19 4.12 -23.50
N LYS A 815 53.98 3.05 -24.28
CA LYS A 815 54.24 1.65 -23.88
C LYS A 815 55.23 0.99 -24.85
N THR A 816 56.16 0.18 -24.33
CA THR A 816 57.17 -0.52 -25.13
C THR A 816 57.04 -2.04 -24.97
N LEU A 817 57.04 -2.77 -26.08
CA LEU A 817 57.11 -4.23 -26.15
C LEU A 817 58.43 -4.67 -26.76
N LYS A 818 58.89 -5.87 -26.38
CA LYS A 818 60.06 -6.54 -26.95
C LYS A 818 59.61 -7.65 -27.89
N PHE A 819 60.19 -7.71 -29.09
CA PHE A 819 60.01 -8.82 -30.00
C PHE A 819 61.33 -9.32 -30.60
N ALA A 820 61.31 -10.53 -31.13
CA ALA A 820 62.41 -11.11 -31.88
C ALA A 820 62.05 -11.20 -33.37
N VAL A 821 63.05 -10.95 -34.23
CA VAL A 821 62.98 -11.26 -35.66
C VAL A 821 63.85 -12.47 -35.94
N LEU A 822 63.32 -13.41 -36.72
CA LEU A 822 64.02 -14.59 -37.24
C LEU A 822 63.63 -14.76 -38.71
N THR A 823 64.62 -14.76 -39.60
CA THR A 823 64.44 -15.23 -40.98
C THR A 823 64.43 -16.76 -41.03
N GLU A 824 63.65 -17.34 -41.94
CA GLU A 824 63.57 -18.80 -42.19
C GLU A 824 64.56 -19.27 -43.27
#